data_AF-A0A1Y1M1L1-F1
#
_entry.id   AF-A0A1Y1M1L1-F1
#
_cell.length_a   1.000
_cell.length_b   1.000
_cell.length_c   1.000
_cell.angle_alpha   90.00
_cell.angle_beta   90.00
_cell.angle_gamma   90.00
#
_symmetry.space_group_name_H-M   'P 1'
#
loop_
_entity.id
_entity.type
_entity.pdbx_description
1 polymer ?
#
loop_
_entity_poly.entity_id
_entity_poly.type
_entity_poly.pdbx_seq_one_letter_code
_entity_poly.pdbx_strand_id
1 'polypeptide(L)'
;ITIEEQASWCRSTTTAVCDRSSCFVDMKTLLFLLIASAVPLLATAEDDENRAVVTISHKTLNDLQQISESATHLKFHDCTFPNLDETFFQKFKALQDVTFNECKLGLIHIKTFANHPALHSVTFMRCEIDDLPPALFGNLPSLFQLQLIGNKNKNLAHLQKGMFEQTSLKYLVLPSNEIETLDSKSFLGLSQVSNLNLAKNRIMELPEGVLDGLTKLNWLYLDNNHLKSLPEHVFAALKDLTILNLADNRLAKLPEEIFRQQTHMEWLALGSNKIVELPPTIFKGLNSLALLELDDNNIRSLDVGIFKDCPKLYRVTLADNEIGEIPNGLFAGLNGMIYLSLSDNVIGAIGGKAFDDLTSLQELKLSKNHLESLHEDIFRSLKQLAYLHLEKNKITKLPDGVFSSLGELQALHLDHNAVSEVSANTFSGLSKLLRLKMGFNKLEKLEKGTFADVHALLELDLRNNSIGTLEEGCFNGLGNVRGINLDGNHLRVLPKDAFVATRRLSELSFKGNAIEELPEGIFDKLEVLERLFLNNNNIKNINADLFRNCKHLYNLDLSYNQIKSLDSNFLDTLYKLKVLELEGNPLVTIGPPVLHQPQLRSIGLAYTQIDDWKILDALLDLEKISLAGTKFDKIHMITVGRRMYSKERKYWKLTAY
;
A
#
# COMPACT_ATOMS: atom_id res chain seq x y z
N ILE A 1 14.65 11.62 -6.98
CA ILE A 1 14.34 10.18 -6.84
C ILE A 1 12.83 10.02 -7.00
N THR A 2 12.37 9.25 -7.98
CA THR A 2 10.95 9.05 -8.32
C THR A 2 10.23 8.21 -7.26
N ILE A 3 8.91 8.42 -7.16
CA ILE A 3 7.96 7.78 -6.23
C ILE A 3 8.05 6.22 -6.22
N GLU A 4 8.65 5.60 -7.22
CA GLU A 4 8.80 4.15 -7.31
C GLU A 4 9.86 3.54 -6.38
N GLU A 5 10.90 4.29 -5.96
CA GLU A 5 11.94 3.73 -5.06
C GLU A 5 11.60 3.86 -3.57
N GLN A 6 10.78 4.85 -3.18
CA GLN A 6 10.25 4.94 -1.81
C GLN A 6 9.10 3.95 -1.55
N ALA A 7 8.48 3.42 -2.60
CA ALA A 7 7.56 2.29 -2.51
C ALA A 7 8.25 0.95 -2.13
N SER A 8 9.58 0.93 -1.96
CA SER A 8 10.28 -0.23 -1.40
C SER A 8 10.06 -0.39 0.11
N TRP A 9 9.74 0.70 0.83
CA TRP A 9 9.46 0.65 2.27
C TRP A 9 8.07 0.04 2.57
N CYS A 10 7.09 0.23 1.67
CA CYS A 10 5.83 -0.53 1.71
C CYS A 10 5.93 -1.97 1.15
N ARG A 11 7.08 -2.38 0.60
CA ARG A 11 7.24 -3.73 0.01
C ARG A 11 8.01 -4.71 0.90
N SER A 12 8.67 -4.25 1.97
CA SER A 12 9.47 -5.13 2.83
C SER A 12 8.72 -5.72 4.03
N THR A 13 7.50 -5.26 4.32
CA THR A 13 6.65 -5.81 5.38
C THR A 13 5.29 -6.21 4.81
N THR A 14 5.01 -7.52 4.87
CA THR A 14 3.78 -8.24 4.49
C THR A 14 3.57 -8.61 3.00
N THR A 15 3.60 -9.91 2.74
CA THR A 15 2.92 -10.57 1.61
C THR A 15 1.41 -10.43 1.77
N ALA A 16 0.85 -9.29 1.36
CA ALA A 16 -0.58 -9.12 1.15
C ALA A 16 -0.81 -8.32 -0.14
N VAL A 17 -1.76 -8.81 -0.94
CA VAL A 17 -2.18 -8.24 -2.23
C VAL A 17 -2.54 -6.75 -2.05
N CYS A 18 -1.69 -5.84 -2.52
CA CYS A 18 -2.04 -4.42 -2.66
C CYS A 18 -3.11 -4.27 -3.75
N ASP A 19 -4.36 -4.07 -3.34
CA ASP A 19 -5.37 -3.46 -4.20
C ASP A 19 -5.03 -1.97 -4.35
N ARG A 20 -4.84 -1.48 -5.59
CA ARG A 20 -4.40 -0.11 -5.89
C ARG A 20 -5.41 0.97 -5.47
N SER A 21 -6.55 0.59 -4.90
CA SER A 21 -7.60 1.49 -4.46
C SER A 21 -7.55 1.89 -2.98
N SER A 22 -6.65 1.31 -2.17
CA SER A 22 -6.56 1.55 -0.72
C SER A 22 -5.37 2.41 -0.26
N CYS A 23 -4.57 2.96 -1.18
CA CYS A 23 -3.48 3.89 -0.84
C CYS A 23 -3.95 5.35 -0.88
N PHE A 24 -4.81 5.75 0.05
CA PHE A 24 -4.92 7.16 0.42
C PHE A 24 -3.93 7.42 1.55
N VAL A 25 -2.67 7.69 1.19
CA VAL A 25 -1.72 8.23 2.16
C VAL A 25 -2.07 9.71 2.29
N ASP A 26 -2.58 10.13 3.45
CA ASP A 26 -2.82 11.53 3.79
C ASP A 26 -1.59 12.36 3.39
N MET A 27 -1.80 13.44 2.62
CA MET A 27 -0.71 14.32 2.16
C MET A 27 0.11 14.87 3.34
N LYS A 28 -0.44 15.00 4.55
CA LYS A 28 0.37 15.34 5.74
C LYS A 28 1.26 14.18 6.19
N THR A 29 0.77 12.94 6.22
CA THR A 29 1.64 11.78 6.52
C THR A 29 2.68 11.57 5.41
N LEU A 30 2.29 11.73 4.14
CA LEU A 30 3.20 11.68 3.00
C LEU A 30 4.25 12.79 3.11
N LEU A 31 3.86 14.00 3.52
CA LEU A 31 4.77 15.12 3.75
C LEU A 31 5.69 14.88 4.96
N PHE A 32 5.21 14.30 6.07
CA PHE A 32 6.05 13.94 7.22
C PHE A 32 7.02 12.80 6.89
N LEU A 33 6.56 11.74 6.21
CA LEU A 33 7.40 10.64 5.73
C LEU A 33 8.38 11.11 4.64
N LEU A 34 7.94 12.02 3.75
CA LEU A 34 8.81 12.70 2.79
C LEU A 34 9.83 13.56 3.52
N ILE A 35 9.46 14.32 4.55
CA ILE A 35 10.43 15.10 5.34
C ILE A 35 11.42 14.16 6.04
N ALA A 36 10.98 13.09 6.71
CA ALA A 36 11.89 12.16 7.37
C ALA A 36 12.81 11.39 6.41
N SER A 37 12.32 11.00 5.24
CA SER A 37 13.11 10.29 4.22
C SER A 37 13.92 11.22 3.30
N ALA A 38 13.46 12.45 3.09
CA ALA A 38 14.07 13.42 2.20
C ALA A 38 14.92 14.46 2.93
N VAL A 39 14.86 14.64 4.25
CA VAL A 39 15.81 15.50 4.97
C VAL A 39 17.28 15.10 4.74
N PRO A 40 17.65 13.80 4.69
CA PRO A 40 19.00 13.41 4.27
C PRO A 40 19.34 13.83 2.82
N LEU A 41 18.33 13.92 1.94
CA LEU A 41 18.48 14.21 0.50
C LEU A 41 18.33 15.71 0.15
N LEU A 42 17.49 16.47 0.84
CA LEU A 42 17.13 17.86 0.56
C LEU A 42 18.29 18.80 0.92
N ALA A 43 19.06 18.46 1.95
CA ALA A 43 20.31 19.16 2.24
C ALA A 43 21.36 19.06 1.12
N THR A 44 21.15 18.20 0.12
CA THR A 44 22.01 18.09 -1.07
C THR A 44 21.42 18.69 -2.35
N ALA A 45 20.11 19.02 -2.37
CA ALA A 45 19.40 19.32 -3.61
C ALA A 45 19.13 20.82 -3.87
N GLU A 46 18.98 21.64 -2.83
CA GLU A 46 18.65 23.07 -3.01
C GLU A 46 19.85 23.97 -3.36
N ASP A 47 21.08 23.43 -3.33
CA ASP A 47 22.32 24.21 -3.51
C ASP A 47 23.11 23.90 -4.79
N ASP A 48 22.69 22.91 -5.59
CA ASP A 48 23.46 22.42 -6.75
C ASP A 48 23.40 23.35 -7.98
N GLU A 49 22.40 24.24 -8.10
CA GLU A 49 22.20 25.04 -9.34
C GLU A 49 23.04 26.33 -9.43
N ASN A 50 23.70 26.77 -8.36
CA ASN A 50 24.44 28.07 -8.34
C ASN A 50 25.90 27.99 -7.89
N ARG A 51 26.44 26.79 -7.63
CA ARG A 51 27.78 26.61 -7.07
C ARG A 51 28.73 26.00 -8.09
N ALA A 52 30.03 26.32 -8.00
CA ALA A 52 31.07 25.74 -8.85
C ALA A 52 31.31 24.26 -8.46
N VAL A 53 30.36 23.39 -8.80
CA VAL A 53 30.39 21.95 -8.54
C VAL A 53 31.19 21.25 -9.62
N VAL A 54 32.22 20.51 -9.20
CA VAL A 54 33.03 19.68 -10.11
C VAL A 54 32.73 18.21 -9.82
N THR A 55 32.11 17.53 -10.80
CA THR A 55 31.83 16.09 -10.74
C THR A 55 32.89 15.28 -11.50
N ILE A 56 33.39 14.23 -10.88
CA ILE A 56 34.47 13.37 -11.38
C ILE A 56 33.97 11.93 -11.32
N SER A 57 33.86 11.27 -12.47
CA SER A 57 33.33 9.90 -12.57
C SER A 57 34.29 8.95 -13.25
N HIS A 58 34.46 7.73 -12.70
CA HIS A 58 35.29 6.66 -13.27
C HIS A 58 36.77 7.05 -13.54
N LYS A 59 37.33 7.93 -12.70
CA LYS A 59 38.64 8.58 -12.95
C LYS A 59 39.74 8.16 -11.98
N THR A 60 40.98 8.52 -12.31
CA THR A 60 42.20 8.30 -11.51
C THR A 60 42.77 9.62 -10.97
N LEU A 61 43.76 9.55 -10.06
CA LEU A 61 44.39 10.71 -9.39
C LEU A 61 44.88 11.81 -10.35
N ASN A 62 45.30 11.46 -11.56
CA ASN A 62 45.85 12.40 -12.54
C ASN A 62 44.83 13.42 -13.06
N ASP A 63 43.54 13.10 -13.01
CA ASP A 63 42.48 14.00 -13.44
C ASP A 63 42.21 15.14 -12.45
N LEU A 64 42.61 14.97 -11.18
CA LEU A 64 42.47 16.01 -10.17
C LEU A 64 43.27 17.26 -10.54
N GLN A 65 44.44 17.11 -11.19
CA GLN A 65 45.30 18.24 -11.55
C GLN A 65 44.62 19.24 -12.49
N GLN A 66 43.70 18.79 -13.35
CA GLN A 66 43.01 19.64 -14.33
C GLN A 66 41.88 20.49 -13.75
N ILE A 67 41.50 20.25 -12.50
CA ILE A 67 40.40 20.96 -11.84
C ILE A 67 40.87 22.33 -11.35
N SER A 68 40.03 23.36 -11.53
CA SER A 68 40.30 24.70 -11.01
C SER A 68 40.57 24.69 -9.50
N GLU A 69 41.59 25.43 -9.06
CA GLU A 69 41.88 25.66 -7.63
C GLU A 69 40.77 26.43 -6.91
N SER A 70 39.91 27.12 -7.67
CA SER A 70 38.74 27.85 -7.17
C SER A 70 37.52 26.96 -6.89
N ALA A 71 37.61 25.64 -7.13
CA ALA A 71 36.50 24.73 -6.89
C ALA A 71 36.18 24.69 -5.38
N THR A 72 34.91 24.91 -5.07
CA THR A 72 34.39 24.90 -3.69
C THR A 72 33.63 23.63 -3.37
N HIS A 73 33.16 22.88 -4.38
CA HIS A 73 32.36 21.67 -4.23
C HIS A 73 32.94 20.57 -5.13
N LEU A 74 33.31 19.44 -4.53
CA LEU A 74 33.89 18.30 -5.23
C LEU A 74 33.01 17.08 -5.05
N LYS A 75 32.62 16.45 -6.16
CA LYS A 75 31.83 15.22 -6.18
C LYS A 75 32.53 14.13 -6.95
N PHE A 76 32.77 13.01 -6.30
CA PHE A 76 33.40 11.82 -6.87
C PHE A 76 32.34 10.73 -7.01
N HIS A 77 32.28 10.08 -8.16
CA HIS A 77 31.37 8.98 -8.42
C HIS A 77 32.09 7.80 -9.04
N ASP A 78 31.99 6.61 -8.43
CA ASP A 78 32.64 5.39 -8.91
C ASP A 78 34.14 5.59 -9.19
N CYS A 79 34.82 6.29 -8.27
CA CYS A 79 36.25 6.54 -8.31
C CYS A 79 37.00 5.61 -7.35
N THR A 80 38.24 5.26 -7.69
CA THR A 80 39.13 4.48 -6.81
C THR A 80 40.32 5.33 -6.38
N PHE A 81 40.46 5.54 -5.08
CA PHE A 81 41.56 6.28 -4.48
C PHE A 81 42.33 5.38 -3.50
N PRO A 82 43.58 4.99 -3.80
CA PRO A 82 44.34 4.10 -2.92
C PRO A 82 44.77 4.77 -1.61
N ASN A 83 44.95 6.10 -1.61
CA ASN A 83 45.31 6.87 -0.43
C ASN A 83 44.73 8.30 -0.53
N LEU A 84 44.20 8.80 0.59
CA LEU A 84 43.71 10.16 0.79
C LEU A 84 44.55 10.80 1.92
N ASP A 85 45.67 11.42 1.58
CA ASP A 85 46.55 12.08 2.55
C ASP A 85 46.23 13.58 2.74
N GLU A 86 47.03 14.29 3.56
CA GLU A 86 46.87 15.72 3.83
C GLU A 86 47.11 16.64 2.61
N THR A 87 47.72 16.11 1.55
CA THR A 87 48.04 16.86 0.33
C THR A 87 46.96 16.74 -0.74
N PHE A 88 46.09 15.72 -0.63
CA PHE A 88 45.08 15.39 -1.65
C PHE A 88 44.20 16.57 -2.05
N PHE A 89 43.73 17.35 -1.06
CA PHE A 89 42.90 18.53 -1.28
C PHE A 89 43.65 19.87 -1.21
N GLN A 90 44.98 19.87 -1.08
CA GLN A 90 45.78 21.06 -0.72
C GLN A 90 45.60 22.24 -1.69
N LYS A 91 45.35 21.97 -2.97
CA LYS A 91 45.14 23.04 -3.97
C LYS A 91 43.79 23.74 -3.86
N PHE A 92 42.79 23.12 -3.23
CA PHE A 92 41.43 23.64 -3.12
C PHE A 92 41.26 24.45 -1.82
N LYS A 93 41.82 25.66 -1.78
CA LYS A 93 41.83 26.49 -0.56
C LYS A 93 40.45 26.96 -0.11
N ALA A 94 39.48 27.01 -1.01
CA ALA A 94 38.11 27.43 -0.77
C ALA A 94 37.12 26.25 -0.69
N LEU A 95 37.62 25.02 -0.48
CA LEU A 95 36.79 23.82 -0.43
C LEU A 95 35.79 23.90 0.73
N GLN A 96 34.51 23.75 0.38
CA GLN A 96 33.38 23.78 1.30
C GLN A 96 32.75 22.39 1.37
N ASP A 97 32.51 21.74 0.23
CA ASP A 97 31.79 20.47 0.22
C ASP A 97 32.56 19.37 -0.54
N VAL A 98 32.58 18.17 0.04
CA VAL A 98 33.19 16.98 -0.56
C VAL A 98 32.21 15.82 -0.50
N THR A 99 31.94 15.20 -1.64
CA THR A 99 31.06 14.04 -1.76
C THR A 99 31.77 12.89 -2.48
N PHE A 100 31.74 11.71 -1.88
CA PHE A 100 32.15 10.45 -2.51
C PHE A 100 30.94 9.52 -2.62
N ASN A 101 30.63 9.09 -3.84
CA ASN A 101 29.51 8.20 -4.14
C ASN A 101 30.03 6.93 -4.80
N GLU A 102 29.73 5.78 -4.21
CA GLU A 102 30.08 4.46 -4.77
C GLU A 102 31.59 4.34 -5.05
N CYS A 103 32.42 5.04 -4.27
CA CYS A 103 33.87 5.07 -4.44
C CYS A 103 34.55 3.97 -3.63
N LYS A 104 35.76 3.57 -4.07
CA LYS A 104 36.65 2.69 -3.33
C LYS A 104 37.81 3.48 -2.77
N LEU A 105 37.89 3.58 -1.46
CA LEU A 105 38.85 4.39 -0.74
C LEU A 105 39.73 3.48 0.11
N GLY A 106 41.03 3.50 -0.17
CA GLY A 106 42.02 2.77 0.62
C GLY A 106 42.28 3.47 1.97
N LEU A 107 43.54 3.83 2.22
CA LEU A 107 43.91 4.52 3.46
C LEU A 107 43.42 5.99 3.44
N ILE A 108 42.66 6.41 4.45
CA ILE A 108 42.34 7.83 4.67
C ILE A 108 43.16 8.31 5.84
N HIS A 109 44.02 9.32 5.63
CA HIS A 109 44.85 9.86 6.69
C HIS A 109 44.04 10.79 7.60
N ILE A 110 44.26 10.78 8.92
CA ILE A 110 43.52 11.63 9.87
C ILE A 110 43.55 13.14 9.53
N LYS A 111 44.57 13.59 8.78
CA LYS A 111 44.75 14.99 8.37
C LYS A 111 44.21 15.32 6.97
N THR A 112 43.49 14.43 6.29
CA THR A 112 42.97 14.68 4.92
C THR A 112 42.24 16.02 4.79
N PHE A 113 41.48 16.41 5.82
CA PHE A 113 40.70 17.66 5.83
C PHE A 113 41.28 18.76 6.74
N ALA A 114 42.44 18.53 7.38
CA ALA A 114 42.94 19.42 8.44
C ALA A 114 43.29 20.84 7.96
N ASN A 115 43.58 21.00 6.67
CA ASN A 115 43.95 22.29 6.06
C ASN A 115 42.75 23.05 5.45
N HIS A 116 41.52 22.60 5.72
CA HIS A 116 40.30 23.12 5.11
C HIS A 116 39.29 23.59 6.18
N PRO A 117 39.58 24.69 6.91
CA PRO A 117 38.72 25.14 8.01
C PRO A 117 37.35 25.66 7.55
N ALA A 118 37.17 25.92 6.26
CA ALA A 118 35.90 26.34 5.65
C ALA A 118 35.02 25.16 5.21
N LEU A 119 35.48 23.93 5.41
CA LEU A 119 34.74 22.73 5.04
C LEU A 119 33.41 22.68 5.81
N HIS A 120 32.31 22.72 5.06
CA HIS A 120 30.95 22.82 5.54
C HIS A 120 30.23 21.48 5.53
N SER A 121 30.42 20.68 4.47
CA SER A 121 29.80 19.36 4.33
C SER A 121 30.79 18.29 3.86
N VAL A 122 30.71 17.11 4.48
CA VAL A 122 31.41 15.90 3.99
C VAL A 122 30.43 14.76 3.87
N THR A 123 30.42 14.12 2.70
CA THR A 123 29.50 13.02 2.38
C THR A 123 30.25 11.83 1.80
N PHE A 124 30.01 10.65 2.36
CA PHE A 124 30.38 9.35 1.81
C PHE A 124 29.13 8.50 1.68
N MET A 125 28.76 8.13 0.45
CA MET A 125 27.61 7.28 0.17
C MET A 125 28.06 6.01 -0.54
N ARG A 126 27.66 4.86 0.01
CA ARG A 126 27.90 3.52 -0.56
C ARG A 126 29.37 3.27 -0.92
N CYS A 127 30.30 3.84 -0.15
CA CYS A 127 31.73 3.69 -0.39
C CYS A 127 32.27 2.43 0.31
N GLU A 128 33.29 1.82 -0.29
CA GLU A 128 34.11 0.80 0.35
C GLU A 128 35.34 1.52 0.92
N ILE A 129 35.45 1.61 2.25
CA ILE A 129 36.50 2.37 2.94
C ILE A 129 37.32 1.39 3.78
N ASP A 130 38.60 1.23 3.47
CA ASP A 130 39.47 0.26 4.16
C ASP A 130 39.76 0.70 5.60
N ASP A 131 40.11 1.98 5.79
CA ASP A 131 40.46 2.58 7.08
C ASP A 131 39.87 4.00 7.19
N LEU A 132 38.89 4.18 8.08
CA LEU A 132 38.33 5.50 8.41
C LEU A 132 38.78 5.90 9.81
N PRO A 133 39.75 6.82 9.97
CA PRO A 133 40.25 7.21 11.28
C PRO A 133 39.14 7.89 12.10
N PRO A 134 38.90 7.52 13.37
CA PRO A 134 37.85 8.14 14.17
C PRO A 134 37.95 9.67 14.23
N ALA A 135 39.14 10.22 14.45
CA ALA A 135 39.32 11.67 14.59
C ALA A 135 39.45 12.42 13.24
N LEU A 136 39.19 11.78 12.09
CA LEU A 136 39.22 12.42 10.76
C LEU A 136 38.30 13.64 10.67
N PHE A 137 37.15 13.59 11.36
CA PHE A 137 36.13 14.63 11.33
C PHE A 137 36.19 15.59 12.53
N GLY A 138 37.17 15.42 13.42
CA GLY A 138 37.41 16.33 14.54
C GLY A 138 38.18 17.58 14.11
N ASN A 139 38.08 18.65 14.91
CA ASN A 139 38.78 19.93 14.68
C ASN A 139 38.41 20.60 13.35
N LEU A 140 37.18 20.42 12.88
CA LEU A 140 36.62 21.07 11.70
C LEU A 140 35.53 22.07 12.14
N PRO A 141 35.90 23.33 12.49
CA PRO A 141 35.00 24.25 13.18
C PRO A 141 33.81 24.71 12.33
N SER A 142 33.92 24.69 11.00
CA SER A 142 32.83 25.07 10.09
C SER A 142 32.00 23.87 9.61
N LEU A 143 32.36 22.64 9.99
CA LEU A 143 31.67 21.44 9.54
C LEU A 143 30.27 21.42 10.15
N PHE A 144 29.28 21.62 9.29
CA PHE A 144 27.88 21.77 9.63
C PHE A 144 27.10 20.48 9.36
N GLN A 145 27.56 19.69 8.37
CA GLN A 145 26.92 18.47 7.96
C GLN A 145 27.95 17.35 7.70
N LEU A 146 27.68 16.18 8.27
CA LEU A 146 28.43 14.97 8.01
C LEU A 146 27.48 13.83 7.67
N GLN A 147 27.68 13.21 6.51
CA GLN A 147 26.87 12.11 6.03
C GLN A 147 27.73 10.90 5.67
N LEU A 148 27.55 9.81 6.39
CA LEU A 148 28.11 8.50 6.07
C LEU A 148 26.91 7.57 5.85
N ILE A 149 26.65 7.16 4.61
CA ILE A 149 25.43 6.41 4.27
C ILE A 149 25.82 5.12 3.56
N GLY A 150 25.54 3.97 4.17
CA GLY A 150 25.74 2.69 3.48
C GLY A 150 27.21 2.34 3.24
N ASN A 151 28.15 2.86 4.03
CA ASN A 151 29.58 2.62 3.80
C ASN A 151 30.01 1.32 4.48
N LYS A 152 30.84 0.54 3.77
CA LYS A 152 31.53 -0.59 4.36
C LYS A 152 32.85 -0.10 4.95
N ASN A 153 32.98 -0.13 6.26
CA ASN A 153 34.26 0.14 6.93
C ASN A 153 34.31 -0.55 8.29
N LYS A 154 35.51 -0.93 8.73
CA LYS A 154 35.71 -1.65 10.00
C LYS A 154 35.69 -0.75 11.23
N ASN A 155 36.05 0.52 11.12
CA ASN A 155 36.26 1.40 12.27
C ASN A 155 34.97 2.07 12.78
N LEU A 156 33.89 2.12 11.98
CA LEU A 156 32.61 2.72 12.41
C LEU A 156 31.77 1.76 13.23
N ALA A 157 32.13 0.47 13.30
CA ALA A 157 31.47 -0.49 14.18
C ALA A 157 31.41 0.01 15.64
N HIS A 158 32.36 0.85 16.05
CA HIS A 158 32.44 1.43 17.38
C HIS A 158 32.56 2.96 17.30
N LEU A 159 31.49 3.71 17.63
CA LEU A 159 31.60 5.17 17.75
C LEU A 159 32.30 5.54 19.06
N GLN A 160 33.47 6.16 18.98
CA GLN A 160 34.31 6.47 20.14
C GLN A 160 34.28 7.96 20.50
N LYS A 161 34.69 8.29 21.73
CA LYS A 161 34.93 9.67 22.15
C LYS A 161 35.94 10.36 21.22
N GLY A 162 35.72 11.63 20.91
CA GLY A 162 36.67 12.47 20.17
C GLY A 162 36.46 12.50 18.66
N MET A 163 35.59 11.62 18.14
CA MET A 163 35.33 11.48 16.70
C MET A 163 34.81 12.78 16.05
N PHE A 164 34.06 13.58 16.81
CA PHE A 164 33.41 14.82 16.33
C PHE A 164 33.73 16.04 17.19
N GLU A 165 34.81 15.97 17.99
CA GLU A 165 35.20 17.09 18.87
C GLU A 165 35.52 18.34 18.04
N GLN A 166 35.18 19.51 18.59
CA GLN A 166 35.46 20.83 18.00
C GLN A 166 34.83 21.02 16.60
N THR A 167 33.61 20.53 16.41
CA THR A 167 32.81 20.75 15.19
C THR A 167 31.58 21.62 15.48
N SER A 168 30.99 22.19 14.43
CA SER A 168 29.71 22.93 14.50
C SER A 168 28.57 22.15 13.87
N LEU A 169 28.62 20.81 13.97
CA LEU A 169 27.68 19.93 13.31
C LEU A 169 26.26 20.24 13.75
N LYS A 170 25.38 20.42 12.76
CA LYS A 170 23.93 20.50 12.91
C LYS A 170 23.25 19.21 12.42
N TYR A 171 23.83 18.57 11.40
CA TYR A 171 23.32 17.34 10.81
C TYR A 171 24.38 16.24 10.86
N LEU A 172 24.09 15.16 11.59
CA LEU A 172 24.92 13.96 11.66
C LEU A 172 24.11 12.75 11.19
N VAL A 173 24.44 12.27 9.99
CA VAL A 173 23.68 11.23 9.29
C VAL A 173 24.59 10.03 9.07
N LEU A 174 24.35 8.95 9.82
CA LEU A 174 25.17 7.74 9.85
C LEU A 174 24.38 6.43 9.58
N PRO A 175 23.37 6.39 8.69
CA PRO A 175 22.60 5.16 8.49
C PRO A 175 23.38 4.10 7.70
N SER A 176 23.10 2.83 7.97
CA SER A 176 23.64 1.68 7.24
C SER A 176 25.18 1.58 7.25
N ASN A 177 25.84 1.86 8.38
CA ASN A 177 27.30 1.75 8.52
C ASN A 177 27.74 0.62 9.46
N GLU A 178 26.85 -0.35 9.74
CA GLU A 178 27.14 -1.50 10.61
C GLU A 178 27.61 -1.11 12.02
N ILE A 179 27.18 0.05 12.54
CA ILE A 179 27.55 0.50 13.90
C ILE A 179 26.97 -0.46 14.94
N GLU A 180 27.81 -1.00 15.82
CA GLU A 180 27.43 -1.98 16.85
C GLU A 180 27.37 -1.37 18.25
N THR A 181 28.35 -0.54 18.61
CA THR A 181 28.46 0.02 19.96
C THR A 181 28.69 1.53 19.96
N LEU A 182 28.14 2.19 20.98
CA LEU A 182 28.37 3.60 21.28
C LEU A 182 29.14 3.70 22.59
N ASP A 183 30.16 4.55 22.64
CA ASP A 183 30.74 5.01 23.89
C ASP A 183 29.81 6.05 24.56
N SER A 184 29.78 6.11 25.89
CA SER A 184 28.97 7.10 26.63
C SER A 184 29.27 8.56 26.26
N LYS A 185 30.43 8.83 25.63
CA LYS A 185 30.89 10.15 25.19
C LYS A 185 31.08 10.24 23.68
N SER A 186 30.48 9.35 22.89
CA SER A 186 30.56 9.40 21.41
C SER A 186 30.13 10.75 20.83
N PHE A 187 29.14 11.39 21.44
CA PHE A 187 28.56 12.66 20.96
C PHE A 187 28.96 13.87 21.82
N LEU A 188 30.01 13.75 22.62
CA LEU A 188 30.48 14.84 23.47
C LEU A 188 30.87 16.07 22.61
N GLY A 189 30.32 17.23 22.97
CA GLY A 189 30.59 18.50 22.27
C GLY A 189 29.60 18.84 21.15
N LEU A 190 28.72 17.92 20.75
CA LEU A 190 27.75 18.10 19.66
C LEU A 190 26.49 18.89 20.05
N SER A 191 26.67 20.00 20.76
CA SER A 191 25.55 20.79 21.33
C SER A 191 24.63 21.46 20.31
N GLN A 192 25.08 21.60 19.06
CA GLN A 192 24.33 22.24 17.97
C GLN A 192 23.59 21.24 17.06
N VAL A 193 23.79 19.94 17.25
CA VAL A 193 23.15 18.92 16.40
C VAL A 193 21.65 18.96 16.60
N SER A 194 20.94 19.22 15.50
CA SER A 194 19.48 19.19 15.44
C SER A 194 18.94 17.92 14.82
N ASN A 195 19.74 17.21 14.03
CA ASN A 195 19.36 15.95 13.40
C ASN A 195 20.46 14.91 13.58
N LEU A 196 20.09 13.80 14.22
CA LEU A 196 20.94 12.63 14.40
C LEU A 196 20.24 11.41 13.81
N ASN A 197 20.83 10.83 12.77
CA ASN A 197 20.33 9.62 12.15
C ASN A 197 21.34 8.48 12.31
N LEU A 198 20.95 7.46 13.07
CA LEU A 198 21.71 6.22 13.33
C LEU A 198 20.94 4.99 12.83
N ALA A 199 19.99 5.16 11.93
CA ALA A 199 19.10 4.10 11.46
C ALA A 199 19.86 2.98 10.71
N LYS A 200 19.27 1.78 10.63
CA LYS A 200 19.81 0.66 9.84
C LYS A 200 21.22 0.25 10.23
N ASN A 201 21.56 0.34 11.52
CA ASN A 201 22.83 -0.14 12.06
C ASN A 201 22.60 -1.43 12.87
N ARG A 202 23.57 -1.83 13.71
CA ARG A 202 23.52 -3.03 14.55
C ARG A 202 23.53 -2.69 16.04
N ILE A 203 23.11 -1.48 16.41
CA ILE A 203 23.23 -0.96 17.77
C ILE A 203 22.36 -1.80 18.71
N MET A 204 22.99 -2.39 19.74
CA MET A 204 22.31 -3.29 20.68
C MET A 204 21.77 -2.57 21.92
N GLU A 205 22.44 -1.51 22.35
CA GLU A 205 22.09 -0.73 23.53
C GLU A 205 22.54 0.73 23.38
N LEU A 206 21.86 1.63 24.09
CA LEU A 206 22.28 3.01 24.29
C LEU A 206 22.91 3.12 25.68
N PRO A 207 24.18 3.55 25.80
CA PRO A 207 24.76 3.85 27.11
C PRO A 207 24.00 4.96 27.83
N GLU A 208 24.00 4.92 29.15
CA GLU A 208 23.44 6.00 29.96
C GLU A 208 24.15 7.33 29.68
N GLY A 209 23.37 8.40 29.51
CA GLY A 209 23.86 9.75 29.25
C GLY A 209 24.44 10.01 27.84
N VAL A 210 24.43 9.02 26.93
CA VAL A 210 25.05 9.16 25.60
C VAL A 210 24.47 10.32 24.77
N LEU A 211 23.22 10.73 25.04
CA LEU A 211 22.53 11.81 24.34
C LEU A 211 22.44 13.13 25.13
N ASP A 212 22.97 13.20 26.36
CA ASP A 212 22.73 14.34 27.28
C ASP A 212 23.24 15.68 26.72
N GLY A 213 24.29 15.65 25.90
CA GLY A 213 24.86 16.83 25.28
C GLY A 213 24.06 17.39 24.09
N LEU A 214 23.11 16.63 23.54
CA LEU A 214 22.39 16.95 22.30
C LEU A 214 21.15 17.81 22.55
N THR A 215 21.29 18.89 23.32
CA THR A 215 20.15 19.68 23.81
C THR A 215 19.33 20.41 22.73
N LYS A 216 19.84 20.49 21.49
CA LYS A 216 19.17 21.10 20.33
C LYS A 216 18.59 20.07 19.35
N LEU A 217 18.60 18.80 19.74
CA LEU A 217 18.12 17.73 18.87
C LEU A 217 16.61 17.83 18.66
N ASN A 218 16.23 17.93 17.39
CA ASN A 218 14.85 17.94 16.93
C ASN A 218 14.46 16.56 16.40
N TRP A 219 15.35 15.90 15.66
CA TRP A 219 15.10 14.62 15.01
C TRP A 219 16.11 13.57 15.43
N LEU A 220 15.59 12.44 15.92
CA LEU A 220 16.39 11.28 16.29
C LEU A 220 15.85 10.03 15.59
N TYR A 221 16.67 9.45 14.72
CA TYR A 221 16.37 8.19 14.04
C TYR A 221 17.29 7.09 14.58
N LEU A 222 16.67 6.07 15.17
CA LEU A 222 17.30 4.87 15.73
C LEU A 222 16.65 3.60 15.17
N ASP A 223 15.83 3.72 14.13
CA ASP A 223 15.09 2.60 13.56
C ASP A 223 16.01 1.57 12.89
N ASN A 224 15.51 0.36 12.71
CA ASN A 224 16.25 -0.74 12.07
C ASN A 224 17.59 -1.03 12.78
N ASN A 225 17.55 -1.15 14.11
CA ASN A 225 18.70 -1.51 14.95
C ASN A 225 18.39 -2.78 15.75
N HIS A 226 19.14 -3.06 16.82
CA HIS A 226 18.98 -4.24 17.67
C HIS A 226 18.70 -3.88 19.13
N LEU A 227 18.16 -2.69 19.39
CA LEU A 227 17.89 -2.18 20.74
C LEU A 227 16.89 -3.09 21.45
N LYS A 228 17.30 -3.64 22.60
CA LYS A 228 16.44 -4.51 23.43
C LYS A 228 15.74 -3.77 24.57
N SER A 229 16.35 -2.68 25.04
CA SER A 229 15.87 -1.84 26.13
C SER A 229 16.43 -0.43 25.98
N LEU A 230 15.83 0.51 26.71
CA LEU A 230 16.28 1.90 26.78
C LEU A 230 16.59 2.27 28.24
N PRO A 231 17.67 3.01 28.52
CA PRO A 231 17.90 3.59 29.83
C PRO A 231 16.77 4.56 30.22
N GLU A 232 16.45 4.63 31.51
CA GLU A 232 15.26 5.34 32.03
C GLU A 232 15.21 6.83 31.67
N HIS A 233 16.37 7.48 31.54
CA HIS A 233 16.49 8.92 31.33
C HIS A 233 17.22 9.29 30.03
N VAL A 234 17.38 8.35 29.09
CA VAL A 234 18.19 8.54 27.88
C VAL A 234 17.74 9.72 27.00
N PHE A 235 16.47 10.13 27.08
CA PHE A 235 15.94 11.28 26.33
C PHE A 235 15.72 12.53 27.19
N ALA A 236 16.02 12.51 28.49
CA ALA A 236 15.62 13.59 29.41
C ALA A 236 16.15 14.99 29.04
N ALA A 237 17.33 15.07 28.41
CA ALA A 237 17.93 16.32 27.94
C ALA A 237 17.35 16.85 26.61
N LEU A 238 16.65 16.01 25.84
CA LEU A 238 16.20 16.28 24.47
C LEU A 238 14.83 16.97 24.47
N LYS A 239 14.76 18.19 25.00
CA LYS A 239 13.49 18.93 25.22
C LYS A 239 12.86 19.52 23.94
N ASP A 240 13.70 19.72 22.92
CA ASP A 240 13.32 20.27 21.62
C ASP A 240 12.96 19.13 20.62
N LEU A 241 12.93 17.87 21.08
CA LEU A 241 12.69 16.71 20.21
C LEU A 241 11.26 16.72 19.66
N THR A 242 11.15 16.67 18.33
CA THR A 242 9.89 16.68 17.56
C THR A 242 9.62 15.33 16.91
N ILE A 243 10.68 14.61 16.49
CA ILE A 243 10.57 13.29 15.86
C ILE A 243 11.48 12.32 16.60
N LEU A 244 10.91 11.18 17.02
CA LEU A 244 11.64 10.04 17.52
C LEU A 244 11.21 8.78 16.79
N ASN A 245 12.13 8.17 16.04
CA ASN A 245 11.91 6.91 15.39
C ASN A 245 12.74 5.79 16.04
N LEU A 246 12.05 4.85 16.67
CA LEU A 246 12.58 3.64 17.31
C LEU A 246 12.02 2.36 16.66
N ALA A 247 11.40 2.47 15.49
CA ALA A 247 10.80 1.33 14.80
C ALA A 247 11.82 0.26 14.41
N ASP A 248 11.37 -0.96 14.10
CA ASP A 248 12.23 -2.06 13.65
C ASP A 248 13.40 -2.33 14.61
N ASN A 249 13.10 -2.45 15.90
CA ASN A 249 14.04 -2.80 16.96
C ASN A 249 13.56 -4.06 17.70
N ARG A 250 14.07 -4.32 18.91
CA ARG A 250 13.73 -5.49 19.72
C ARG A 250 13.23 -5.08 21.10
N LEU A 251 12.63 -3.89 21.22
CA LEU A 251 12.16 -3.34 22.48
C LEU A 251 10.99 -4.17 23.00
N ALA A 252 11.16 -4.78 24.17
CA ALA A 252 10.10 -5.56 24.82
C ALA A 252 9.26 -4.76 25.83
N LYS A 253 9.87 -3.71 26.40
CA LYS A 253 9.27 -2.80 27.38
C LYS A 253 9.82 -1.39 27.21
N LEU A 254 9.06 -0.41 27.66
CA LEU A 254 9.47 0.99 27.75
C LEU A 254 9.49 1.44 29.22
N PRO A 255 10.48 2.23 29.67
CA PRO A 255 10.44 2.86 30.99
C PRO A 255 9.26 3.84 31.12
N GLU A 256 8.62 3.89 32.29
CA GLU A 256 7.30 4.51 32.51
C GLU A 256 7.21 6.00 32.13
N GLU A 257 8.27 6.78 32.36
CA GLU A 257 8.27 8.24 32.14
C GLU A 257 9.34 8.68 31.13
N ILE A 258 9.77 7.76 30.24
CA ILE A 258 10.88 8.01 29.31
C ILE A 258 10.66 9.21 28.38
N PHE A 259 9.40 9.55 28.07
CA PHE A 259 9.03 10.66 27.18
C PHE A 259 8.52 11.92 27.91
N ARG A 260 8.58 11.96 29.25
CA ARG A 260 7.95 13.02 30.05
C ARG A 260 8.42 14.43 29.71
N GLN A 261 9.66 14.59 29.24
CA GLN A 261 10.25 15.90 28.91
C GLN A 261 10.01 16.33 27.45
N GLN A 262 9.50 15.44 26.61
CA GLN A 262 9.37 15.63 25.16
C GLN A 262 8.05 16.33 24.78
N THR A 263 7.76 17.48 25.39
CA THR A 263 6.47 18.19 25.22
C THR A 263 6.22 18.72 23.79
N HIS A 264 7.27 18.81 22.97
CA HIS A 264 7.22 19.25 21.58
C HIS A 264 7.20 18.08 20.58
N MET A 265 7.18 16.82 21.05
CA MET A 265 7.16 15.66 20.17
C MET A 265 5.87 15.64 19.36
N GLU A 266 6.01 15.52 18.05
CA GLU A 266 4.92 15.47 17.07
C GLU A 266 4.77 14.05 16.50
N TRP A 267 5.87 13.31 16.38
CA TRP A 267 5.88 11.95 15.86
C TRP A 267 6.72 11.01 16.73
N LEU A 268 6.08 9.93 17.17
CA LEU A 268 6.70 8.80 17.84
C LEU A 268 6.43 7.52 17.04
N ALA A 269 7.49 6.91 16.53
CA ALA A 269 7.44 5.61 15.87
C ALA A 269 8.07 4.52 16.75
N LEU A 270 7.28 3.51 17.08
CA LEU A 270 7.63 2.35 17.90
C LEU A 270 7.22 1.03 17.22
N GLY A 271 6.82 1.08 15.95
CA GLY A 271 6.37 -0.10 15.20
C GLY A 271 7.46 -1.16 15.02
N SER A 272 7.07 -2.38 14.66
CA SER A 272 7.98 -3.52 14.42
C SER A 272 8.94 -3.77 15.60
N ASN A 273 8.40 -3.79 16.82
CA ASN A 273 9.16 -4.08 18.04
C ASN A 273 8.63 -5.37 18.70
N LYS A 274 8.81 -5.53 20.01
CA LYS A 274 8.33 -6.69 20.79
C LYS A 274 7.56 -6.24 22.03
N ILE A 275 6.99 -5.04 22.00
CA ILE A 275 6.32 -4.40 23.13
C ILE A 275 5.06 -5.20 23.47
N VAL A 276 4.94 -5.65 24.73
CA VAL A 276 3.78 -6.44 25.20
C VAL A 276 2.77 -5.57 25.94
N GLU A 277 3.26 -4.53 26.62
CA GLU A 277 2.47 -3.64 27.46
C GLU A 277 3.04 -2.23 27.38
N LEU A 278 2.16 -1.23 27.43
CA LEU A 278 2.54 0.17 27.54
C LEU A 278 2.26 0.63 28.98
N PRO A 279 3.22 1.29 29.66
CA PRO A 279 2.95 1.90 30.96
C PRO A 279 1.81 2.93 30.86
N PRO A 280 0.88 3.02 31.84
CA PRO A 280 -0.30 3.89 31.75
C PRO A 280 0.00 5.39 31.56
N THR A 281 1.20 5.83 31.96
CA THR A 281 1.65 7.22 31.88
C THR A 281 2.68 7.47 30.78
N ILE A 282 2.93 6.50 29.90
CA ILE A 282 4.01 6.58 28.90
C ILE A 282 3.92 7.81 27.99
N PHE A 283 2.71 8.30 27.70
CA PHE A 283 2.46 9.47 26.86
C PHE A 283 2.12 10.75 27.64
N LYS A 284 2.31 10.74 28.96
CA LYS A 284 2.02 11.89 29.82
C LYS A 284 2.87 13.10 29.41
N GLY A 285 2.20 14.22 29.13
CA GLY A 285 2.84 15.49 28.74
C GLY A 285 3.12 15.65 27.24
N LEU A 286 2.81 14.65 26.41
CA LEU A 286 3.01 14.70 24.95
C LEU A 286 1.90 15.49 24.23
N ASN A 287 1.71 16.75 24.64
CA ASN A 287 0.63 17.64 24.19
C ASN A 287 0.69 18.00 22.70
N SER A 288 1.84 17.77 22.06
CA SER A 288 2.06 18.05 20.63
C SER A 288 1.97 16.80 19.76
N LEU A 289 1.85 15.61 20.35
CA LEU A 289 1.92 14.36 19.61
C LEU A 289 0.75 14.26 18.65
N ALA A 290 1.10 14.06 17.37
CA ALA A 290 0.18 14.10 16.25
C ALA A 290 0.12 12.73 15.55
N LEU A 291 1.25 12.05 15.45
CA LEU A 291 1.43 10.75 14.82
C LEU A 291 2.04 9.75 15.82
N LEU A 292 1.33 8.65 16.06
CA LEU A 292 1.80 7.55 16.91
C LEU A 292 1.71 6.23 16.14
N GLU A 293 2.85 5.57 15.97
CA GLU A 293 2.95 4.30 15.26
C GLU A 293 3.40 3.19 16.21
N LEU A 294 2.55 2.19 16.39
CA LEU A 294 2.72 1.05 17.31
C LEU A 294 2.45 -0.30 16.59
N ASP A 295 2.35 -0.30 15.27
CA ASP A 295 2.07 -1.52 14.50
C ASP A 295 3.14 -2.61 14.68
N ASP A 296 2.82 -3.87 14.42
CA ASP A 296 3.76 -5.00 14.52
C ASP A 296 4.47 -5.07 15.88
N ASN A 297 3.67 -5.15 16.94
CA ASN A 297 4.11 -5.36 18.31
C ASN A 297 3.28 -6.51 18.92
N ASN A 298 3.43 -6.74 20.23
CA ASN A 298 2.71 -7.80 20.95
C ASN A 298 1.74 -7.20 21.99
N ILE A 299 1.22 -6.00 21.74
CA ILE A 299 0.40 -5.25 22.71
C ILE A 299 -0.93 -5.97 22.90
N ARG A 300 -1.27 -6.32 24.14
CA ARG A 300 -2.50 -7.08 24.46
C ARG A 300 -3.70 -6.24 24.84
N SER A 301 -3.44 -5.06 25.38
CA SER A 301 -4.46 -4.14 25.88
C SER A 301 -3.88 -2.74 25.98
N LEU A 302 -4.77 -1.74 26.00
CA LEU A 302 -4.43 -0.36 26.26
C LEU A 302 -5.28 0.15 27.43
N ASP A 303 -4.63 0.83 28.37
CA ASP A 303 -5.32 1.41 29.52
C ASP A 303 -6.23 2.57 29.10
N VAL A 304 -7.41 2.63 29.69
CA VAL A 304 -8.32 3.77 29.50
C VAL A 304 -7.64 5.04 30.01
N GLY A 305 -7.58 6.05 29.15
CA GLY A 305 -6.93 7.33 29.45
C GLY A 305 -5.45 7.40 29.10
N ILE A 306 -4.86 6.37 28.47
CA ILE A 306 -3.46 6.40 28.00
C ILE A 306 -3.18 7.59 27.04
N PHE A 307 -4.20 8.06 26.31
CA PHE A 307 -4.10 9.19 25.38
C PHE A 307 -4.56 10.54 25.93
N LYS A 308 -4.87 10.65 27.24
CA LYS A 308 -5.49 11.85 27.83
C LYS A 308 -4.69 13.15 27.61
N ASP A 309 -3.37 13.04 27.55
CA ASP A 309 -2.44 14.17 27.40
C ASP A 309 -1.93 14.31 25.93
N CYS A 310 -2.63 13.69 24.97
CA CYS A 310 -2.29 13.71 23.55
C CYS A 310 -3.45 14.23 22.66
N PRO A 311 -4.04 15.40 22.93
CA PRO A 311 -5.25 15.87 22.25
C PRO A 311 -5.06 16.20 20.76
N LYS A 312 -3.82 16.28 20.28
CA LYS A 312 -3.49 16.55 18.87
C LYS A 312 -3.31 15.31 18.01
N LEU A 313 -3.44 14.10 18.58
CA LEU A 313 -3.34 12.86 17.82
C LEU A 313 -4.37 12.88 16.70
N TYR A 314 -3.88 12.93 15.46
CA TYR A 314 -4.72 12.82 14.27
C TYR A 314 -4.58 11.42 13.64
N ARG A 315 -3.51 10.69 13.94
CA ARG A 315 -3.25 9.35 13.40
C ARG A 315 -2.62 8.43 14.45
N VAL A 316 -3.28 7.30 14.67
CA VAL A 316 -2.79 6.21 15.54
C VAL A 316 -2.85 4.90 14.77
N THR A 317 -1.75 4.16 14.77
CA THR A 317 -1.65 2.87 14.10
C THR A 317 -1.20 1.79 15.09
N LEU A 318 -2.03 0.77 15.24
CA LEU A 318 -1.94 -0.32 16.21
C LEU A 318 -2.16 -1.68 15.52
N ALA A 319 -1.96 -1.76 14.19
CA ALA A 319 -2.17 -2.99 13.45
C ALA A 319 -1.14 -4.06 13.85
N ASP A 320 -1.42 -5.33 13.55
CA ASP A 320 -0.50 -6.45 13.85
C ASP A 320 -0.06 -6.44 15.33
N ASN A 321 -1.04 -6.53 16.23
CA ASN A 321 -0.84 -6.62 17.68
C ASN A 321 -1.71 -7.74 18.28
N GLU A 322 -1.73 -7.88 19.61
CA GLU A 322 -2.51 -8.90 20.33
C GLU A 322 -3.72 -8.29 21.07
N ILE A 323 -4.26 -7.15 20.62
CA ILE A 323 -5.34 -6.44 21.34
C ILE A 323 -6.63 -7.25 21.30
N GLY A 324 -7.16 -7.61 22.47
CA GLY A 324 -8.38 -8.44 22.59
C GLY A 324 -9.69 -7.67 22.71
N GLU A 325 -9.65 -6.46 23.25
CA GLU A 325 -10.85 -5.64 23.50
C GLU A 325 -10.56 -4.15 23.35
N ILE A 326 -11.60 -3.40 22.96
CA ILE A 326 -11.58 -1.94 22.90
C ILE A 326 -12.66 -1.40 23.86
N PRO A 327 -12.29 -0.96 25.08
CA PRO A 327 -13.24 -0.47 26.05
C PRO A 327 -13.79 0.92 25.71
N ASN A 328 -14.93 1.27 26.30
CA ASN A 328 -15.49 2.63 26.22
C ASN A 328 -14.51 3.65 26.78
N GLY A 329 -14.37 4.79 26.10
CA GLY A 329 -13.52 5.89 26.56
C GLY A 329 -12.02 5.70 26.35
N LEU A 330 -11.57 4.62 25.70
CA LEU A 330 -10.15 4.43 25.37
C LEU A 330 -9.59 5.62 24.58
N PHE A 331 -10.36 6.11 23.60
CA PHE A 331 -9.99 7.23 22.74
C PHE A 331 -10.62 8.57 23.16
N ALA A 332 -10.98 8.71 24.44
CA ALA A 332 -11.62 9.92 24.94
C ALA A 332 -10.76 11.17 24.67
N GLY A 333 -11.40 12.25 24.21
CA GLY A 333 -10.77 13.53 23.89
C GLY A 333 -10.16 13.65 22.48
N LEU A 334 -10.03 12.55 21.72
CA LEU A 334 -9.35 12.53 20.42
C LEU A 334 -10.24 12.98 19.24
N ASN A 335 -10.90 14.12 19.40
CA ASN A 335 -11.86 14.68 18.44
C ASN A 335 -11.24 15.05 17.08
N GLY A 336 -9.93 15.30 17.04
CA GLY A 336 -9.19 15.60 15.81
C GLY A 336 -8.60 14.38 15.10
N MET A 337 -8.87 13.16 15.59
CA MET A 337 -8.39 11.94 14.94
C MET A 337 -9.01 11.77 13.56
N ILE A 338 -8.18 11.52 12.55
CA ILE A 338 -8.54 11.32 11.15
C ILE A 338 -8.39 9.84 10.76
N TYR A 339 -7.35 9.17 11.27
CA TYR A 339 -7.01 7.80 10.91
C TYR A 339 -6.76 6.94 12.15
N LEU A 340 -7.46 5.81 12.23
CA LEU A 340 -7.25 4.79 13.25
C LEU A 340 -7.14 3.42 12.59
N SER A 341 -6.02 2.75 12.84
CA SER A 341 -5.82 1.36 12.40
C SER A 341 -5.67 0.42 13.59
N LEU A 342 -6.57 -0.56 13.66
CA LEU A 342 -6.62 -1.65 14.63
C LEU A 342 -6.69 -3.01 13.93
N SER A 343 -6.32 -3.06 12.64
CA SER A 343 -6.34 -4.29 11.84
C SER A 343 -5.38 -5.35 12.36
N ASP A 344 -5.57 -6.60 11.96
CA ASP A 344 -4.65 -7.70 12.29
C ASP A 344 -4.41 -7.81 13.82
N ASN A 345 -5.48 -7.78 14.60
CA ASN A 345 -5.46 -7.99 16.05
C ASN A 345 -6.35 -9.17 16.44
N VAL A 346 -6.54 -9.39 17.74
CA VAL A 346 -7.45 -10.43 18.27
C VAL A 346 -8.74 -9.84 18.86
N ILE A 347 -9.18 -8.68 18.36
CA ILE A 347 -10.29 -7.92 18.95
C ILE A 347 -11.59 -8.73 18.80
N GLY A 348 -12.12 -9.20 19.93
CA GLY A 348 -13.39 -9.92 19.99
C GLY A 348 -14.57 -9.02 20.41
N ALA A 349 -14.29 -7.94 21.14
CA ALA A 349 -15.31 -7.04 21.67
C ALA A 349 -14.89 -5.57 21.57
N ILE A 350 -15.84 -4.72 21.18
CA ILE A 350 -15.71 -3.27 21.18
C ILE A 350 -16.88 -2.69 21.96
N GLY A 351 -16.60 -1.81 22.92
CA GLY A 351 -17.64 -1.12 23.67
C GLY A 351 -18.50 -0.24 22.77
N GLY A 352 -19.81 -0.19 23.00
CA GLY A 352 -20.75 0.56 22.16
C GLY A 352 -20.54 2.08 22.12
N LYS A 353 -19.64 2.62 22.96
CA LYS A 353 -19.22 4.03 23.00
C LYS A 353 -17.71 4.21 22.83
N ALA A 354 -17.00 3.17 22.36
CA ALA A 354 -15.55 3.20 22.20
C ALA A 354 -15.06 4.32 21.28
N PHE A 355 -15.85 4.68 20.27
CA PHE A 355 -15.50 5.66 19.24
C PHE A 355 -16.28 6.98 19.33
N ASP A 356 -17.01 7.23 20.43
CA ASP A 356 -17.91 8.39 20.55
C ASP A 356 -17.22 9.75 20.33
N ASP A 357 -15.96 9.87 20.77
CA ASP A 357 -15.17 11.11 20.68
C ASP A 357 -14.40 11.25 19.35
N LEU A 358 -14.40 10.23 18.48
CA LEU A 358 -13.65 10.24 17.21
C LEU A 358 -14.43 10.97 16.10
N THR A 359 -14.90 12.18 16.37
CA THR A 359 -15.88 12.90 15.54
C THR A 359 -15.37 13.36 14.18
N SER A 360 -14.04 13.49 14.02
CA SER A 360 -13.39 13.85 12.75
C SER A 360 -12.81 12.65 11.99
N LEU A 361 -13.06 11.42 12.46
CA LEU A 361 -12.45 10.21 11.89
C LEU A 361 -12.94 10.00 10.46
N GLN A 362 -12.00 9.81 9.54
CA GLN A 362 -12.26 9.61 8.12
C GLN A 362 -11.99 8.16 7.69
N GLU A 363 -11.05 7.48 8.33
CA GLU A 363 -10.74 6.08 8.06
C GLU A 363 -10.57 5.28 9.35
N LEU A 364 -11.34 4.19 9.43
CA LEU A 364 -11.29 3.23 10.53
C LEU A 364 -11.01 1.84 9.97
N LYS A 365 -9.89 1.25 10.40
CA LYS A 365 -9.52 -0.12 10.04
C LYS A 365 -9.67 -1.06 11.22
N LEU A 366 -10.56 -2.04 11.07
CA LEU A 366 -10.84 -3.11 12.03
C LEU A 366 -10.74 -4.49 11.38
N SER A 367 -10.14 -4.57 10.19
CA SER A 367 -10.08 -5.81 9.41
C SER A 367 -9.18 -6.87 10.03
N LYS A 368 -9.44 -8.14 9.74
CA LYS A 368 -8.70 -9.30 10.29
C LYS A 368 -8.65 -9.30 11.82
N ASN A 369 -9.81 -9.15 12.44
CA ASN A 369 -10.01 -9.30 13.89
C ASN A 369 -10.94 -10.48 14.18
N HIS A 370 -11.40 -10.58 15.43
CA HIS A 370 -12.26 -11.66 15.91
C HIS A 370 -13.69 -11.18 16.20
N LEU A 371 -14.13 -10.09 15.58
CA LEU A 371 -15.44 -9.50 15.84
C LEU A 371 -16.56 -10.44 15.38
N GLU A 372 -17.45 -10.85 16.28
CA GLU A 372 -18.60 -11.70 15.98
C GLU A 372 -19.91 -10.92 15.78
N SER A 373 -20.00 -9.74 16.41
CA SER A 373 -21.15 -8.84 16.36
C SER A 373 -20.72 -7.38 16.50
N LEU A 374 -21.59 -6.47 16.07
CA LEU A 374 -21.42 -5.02 16.25
C LEU A 374 -22.53 -4.50 17.17
N HIS A 375 -22.17 -3.58 18.06
CA HIS A 375 -23.17 -2.84 18.85
C HIS A 375 -23.90 -1.85 17.94
N GLU A 376 -25.22 -1.68 18.11
CA GLU A 376 -26.08 -0.84 17.24
C GLU A 376 -25.59 0.61 17.12
N ASP A 377 -25.10 1.17 18.22
CA ASP A 377 -24.63 2.56 18.33
C ASP A 377 -23.14 2.78 18.05
N ILE A 378 -22.36 1.74 17.72
CA ILE A 378 -20.88 1.79 17.72
C ILE A 378 -20.30 2.89 16.82
N PHE A 379 -21.01 3.29 15.76
CA PHE A 379 -20.56 4.27 14.78
C PHE A 379 -21.33 5.61 14.82
N ARG A 380 -22.22 5.83 15.79
CA ARG A 380 -23.16 6.98 15.80
C ARG A 380 -22.50 8.36 15.71
N SER A 381 -21.27 8.49 16.22
CA SER A 381 -20.54 9.76 16.26
C SER A 381 -19.62 9.98 15.05
N LEU A 382 -19.38 8.96 14.22
CA LEU A 382 -18.37 8.98 13.14
C LEU A 382 -18.90 9.62 11.86
N LYS A 383 -19.41 10.86 11.98
CA LYS A 383 -20.15 11.55 10.89
C LYS A 383 -19.28 11.91 9.68
N GLN A 384 -17.96 11.93 9.83
CA GLN A 384 -17.01 12.21 8.74
C GLN A 384 -16.35 10.96 8.15
N LEU A 385 -16.76 9.76 8.60
CA LEU A 385 -16.13 8.52 8.18
C LEU A 385 -16.38 8.27 6.70
N ALA A 386 -15.30 8.17 5.92
CA ALA A 386 -15.33 7.91 4.49
C ALA A 386 -15.01 6.44 4.18
N TYR A 387 -14.19 5.78 5.00
CA TYR A 387 -13.72 4.41 4.78
C TYR A 387 -13.86 3.56 6.06
N LEU A 388 -14.59 2.46 5.95
CA LEU A 388 -14.77 1.49 7.04
C LEU A 388 -14.37 0.10 6.58
N HIS A 389 -13.33 -0.45 7.21
CA HIS A 389 -12.78 -1.77 6.90
C HIS A 389 -13.10 -2.74 8.03
N LEU A 390 -14.01 -3.68 7.76
CA LEU A 390 -14.47 -4.74 8.68
C LEU A 390 -14.25 -6.15 8.08
N GLU A 391 -13.57 -6.24 6.94
CA GLU A 391 -13.33 -7.50 6.25
C GLU A 391 -12.47 -8.47 7.08
N LYS A 392 -12.62 -9.78 6.81
CA LYS A 392 -11.87 -10.85 7.50
C LYS A 392 -12.11 -10.91 9.00
N ASN A 393 -13.32 -10.58 9.46
CA ASN A 393 -13.77 -10.79 10.84
C ASN A 393 -14.63 -12.06 10.93
N LYS A 394 -15.38 -12.21 12.02
CA LYS A 394 -16.30 -13.33 12.26
C LYS A 394 -17.76 -12.85 12.36
N ILE A 395 -18.07 -11.69 11.78
CA ILE A 395 -19.36 -11.01 11.97
C ILE A 395 -20.46 -11.89 11.39
N THR A 396 -21.46 -12.24 12.22
CA THR A 396 -22.58 -13.10 11.80
C THR A 396 -23.85 -12.33 11.48
N LYS A 397 -24.05 -11.18 12.14
CA LYS A 397 -25.22 -10.31 11.98
C LYS A 397 -24.82 -8.84 12.02
N LEU A 398 -25.56 -8.04 11.25
CA LEU A 398 -25.47 -6.59 11.25
C LEU A 398 -26.78 -6.03 11.82
N PRO A 399 -26.76 -5.28 12.93
CA PRO A 399 -27.96 -4.63 13.44
C PRO A 399 -28.54 -3.65 12.41
N ASP A 400 -29.86 -3.53 12.37
CA ASP A 400 -30.55 -2.55 11.54
C ASP A 400 -30.08 -1.13 11.91
N GLY A 401 -29.76 -0.32 10.90
CA GLY A 401 -29.34 1.06 11.11
C GLY A 401 -27.96 1.24 11.76
N VAL A 402 -27.14 0.20 11.94
CA VAL A 402 -25.79 0.31 12.53
C VAL A 402 -24.89 1.31 11.78
N PHE A 403 -25.15 1.53 10.49
CA PHE A 403 -24.43 2.48 9.64
C PHE A 403 -25.19 3.79 9.37
N SER A 404 -26.37 3.99 9.98
CA SER A 404 -27.30 5.09 9.66
C SER A 404 -26.71 6.50 9.83
N SER A 405 -25.74 6.65 10.72
CA SER A 405 -25.06 7.93 10.98
C SER A 405 -23.89 8.21 10.04
N LEU A 406 -23.50 7.25 9.21
CA LEU A 406 -22.32 7.32 8.34
C LEU A 406 -22.63 7.93 6.97
N GLY A 407 -23.24 9.13 6.97
CA GLY A 407 -23.71 9.79 5.75
C GLY A 407 -22.60 10.18 4.75
N GLU A 408 -21.35 10.27 5.20
CA GLU A 408 -20.17 10.56 4.37
C GLU A 408 -19.43 9.30 3.87
N LEU A 409 -19.90 8.10 4.23
CA LEU A 409 -19.20 6.86 3.91
C LEU A 409 -19.16 6.62 2.41
N GLN A 410 -17.97 6.36 1.89
CA GLN A 410 -17.70 6.12 0.47
C GLN A 410 -17.40 4.65 0.18
N ALA A 411 -16.73 3.96 1.11
CA ALA A 411 -16.45 2.53 0.98
C ALA A 411 -16.70 1.77 2.28
N LEU A 412 -17.40 0.65 2.14
CA LEU A 412 -17.67 -0.30 3.22
C LEU A 412 -17.18 -1.68 2.80
N HIS A 413 -16.20 -2.20 3.55
CA HIS A 413 -15.66 -3.54 3.35
C HIS A 413 -16.13 -4.46 4.47
N LEU A 414 -16.88 -5.49 4.10
CA LEU A 414 -17.46 -6.51 4.97
C LEU A 414 -17.15 -7.92 4.44
N ASP A 415 -16.29 -8.05 3.43
CA ASP A 415 -15.98 -9.33 2.82
C ASP A 415 -15.25 -10.28 3.80
N HIS A 416 -15.31 -11.58 3.52
CA HIS A 416 -14.71 -12.61 4.38
C HIS A 416 -15.22 -12.54 5.83
N ASN A 417 -16.54 -12.48 6.01
CA ASN A 417 -17.21 -12.58 7.30
C ASN A 417 -18.17 -13.78 7.28
N ALA A 418 -19.08 -13.85 8.25
CA ALA A 418 -20.10 -14.90 8.34
C ALA A 418 -21.52 -14.35 8.28
N VAL A 419 -21.72 -13.19 7.64
CA VAL A 419 -23.02 -12.50 7.58
C VAL A 419 -24.00 -13.35 6.79
N SER A 420 -25.09 -13.77 7.44
CA SER A 420 -26.11 -14.65 6.82
C SER A 420 -27.32 -13.91 6.28
N GLU A 421 -27.60 -12.70 6.78
CA GLU A 421 -28.78 -11.92 6.41
C GLU A 421 -28.47 -10.42 6.39
N VAL A 422 -29.16 -9.70 5.50
CA VAL A 422 -29.23 -8.24 5.45
C VAL A 422 -30.68 -7.85 5.20
N SER A 423 -31.14 -6.79 5.86
CA SER A 423 -32.50 -6.26 5.74
C SER A 423 -32.51 -4.98 4.89
N ALA A 424 -33.71 -4.48 4.59
CA ALA A 424 -33.89 -3.19 3.94
C ALA A 424 -33.31 -2.00 4.74
N ASN A 425 -33.10 -2.16 6.05
CA ASN A 425 -32.60 -1.09 6.92
C ASN A 425 -31.11 -1.24 7.26
N THR A 426 -30.46 -2.34 6.89
CA THR A 426 -29.05 -2.58 7.22
C THR A 426 -28.14 -1.48 6.67
N PHE A 427 -28.37 -1.03 5.43
CA PHE A 427 -27.57 0.01 4.75
C PHE A 427 -28.24 1.39 4.71
N SER A 428 -29.24 1.62 5.58
CA SER A 428 -29.93 2.91 5.60
C SER A 428 -28.97 4.07 5.91
N GLY A 429 -29.21 5.24 5.30
CA GLY A 429 -28.40 6.45 5.50
C GLY A 429 -27.11 6.54 4.67
N LEU A 430 -26.69 5.47 3.99
CA LEU A 430 -25.44 5.40 3.22
C LEU A 430 -25.52 6.03 1.81
N SER A 431 -26.01 7.27 1.74
CA SER A 431 -26.32 7.97 0.48
C SER A 431 -25.11 8.31 -0.41
N LYS A 432 -23.91 8.39 0.18
CA LYS A 432 -22.63 8.66 -0.53
C LYS A 432 -21.81 7.41 -0.82
N LEU A 433 -22.31 6.23 -0.46
CA LEU A 433 -21.55 4.98 -0.61
C LEU A 433 -21.32 4.68 -2.08
N LEU A 434 -20.05 4.53 -2.46
CA LEU A 434 -19.60 4.24 -3.82
C LEU A 434 -19.24 2.77 -3.99
N ARG A 435 -18.75 2.11 -2.93
CA ARG A 435 -18.29 0.71 -2.97
C ARG A 435 -18.79 -0.07 -1.77
N LEU A 436 -19.40 -1.22 -2.05
CA LEU A 436 -19.83 -2.17 -1.04
C LEU A 436 -19.22 -3.54 -1.36
N LYS A 437 -18.32 -4.01 -0.49
CA LYS A 437 -17.70 -5.34 -0.60
C LYS A 437 -18.31 -6.25 0.46
N MET A 438 -19.01 -7.28 0.02
CA MET A 438 -19.68 -8.28 0.86
C MET A 438 -19.42 -9.71 0.38
N GLY A 439 -18.39 -9.91 -0.45
CA GLY A 439 -18.02 -11.24 -0.90
C GLY A 439 -17.56 -12.16 0.24
N PHE A 440 -17.57 -13.48 0.03
CA PHE A 440 -17.16 -14.47 1.03
C PHE A 440 -17.91 -14.30 2.37
N ASN A 441 -19.24 -14.20 2.28
CA ASN A 441 -20.16 -14.22 3.43
C ASN A 441 -21.11 -15.43 3.29
N LYS A 442 -22.23 -15.44 4.02
CA LYS A 442 -23.18 -16.56 4.06
C LYS A 442 -24.60 -16.13 3.62
N LEU A 443 -24.72 -15.08 2.81
CA LEU A 443 -26.03 -14.59 2.35
C LEU A 443 -26.72 -15.65 1.50
N GLU A 444 -27.96 -15.99 1.82
CA GLU A 444 -28.75 -17.00 1.08
C GLU A 444 -29.76 -16.39 0.09
N LYS A 445 -30.20 -15.16 0.37
CA LYS A 445 -31.16 -14.42 -0.44
C LYS A 445 -30.89 -12.92 -0.42
N LEU A 446 -31.36 -12.23 -1.45
CA LEU A 446 -31.42 -10.76 -1.48
C LEU A 446 -32.88 -10.31 -1.52
N GLU A 447 -33.30 -9.57 -0.50
CA GLU A 447 -34.68 -9.11 -0.33
C GLU A 447 -34.92 -7.79 -1.07
N LYS A 448 -36.18 -7.54 -1.41
CA LYS A 448 -36.60 -6.26 -2.00
C LYS A 448 -36.26 -5.10 -1.05
N GLY A 449 -35.61 -4.07 -1.60
CA GLY A 449 -35.29 -2.85 -0.84
C GLY A 449 -33.99 -2.91 -0.02
N THR A 450 -33.26 -4.03 -0.04
CA THR A 450 -31.93 -4.15 0.61
C THR A 450 -30.99 -2.97 0.28
N PHE A 451 -31.04 -2.48 -0.96
CA PHE A 451 -30.16 -1.41 -1.44
C PHE A 451 -30.90 -0.08 -1.68
N ALA A 452 -32.04 0.13 -1.02
CA ALA A 452 -32.89 1.29 -1.27
C ALA A 452 -32.15 2.63 -1.07
N ASP A 453 -31.32 2.78 -0.02
CA ASP A 453 -30.71 4.06 0.35
C ASP A 453 -29.28 4.29 -0.20
N VAL A 454 -28.70 3.30 -0.90
CA VAL A 454 -27.31 3.38 -1.44
C VAL A 454 -27.27 3.86 -2.90
N HIS A 455 -27.91 5.00 -3.17
CA HIS A 455 -28.13 5.50 -4.55
C HIS A 455 -26.86 5.87 -5.32
N ALA A 456 -25.77 6.19 -4.62
CA ALA A 456 -24.49 6.57 -5.24
C ALA A 456 -23.62 5.36 -5.62
N LEU A 457 -24.04 4.13 -5.28
CA LEU A 457 -23.21 2.94 -5.41
C LEU A 457 -22.76 2.71 -6.85
N LEU A 458 -21.46 2.46 -7.02
CA LEU A 458 -20.81 2.19 -8.29
C LEU A 458 -20.37 0.73 -8.40
N GLU A 459 -19.91 0.13 -7.31
CA GLU A 459 -19.50 -1.27 -7.25
C GLU A 459 -20.18 -2.02 -6.10
N LEU A 460 -20.73 -3.18 -6.45
CA LEU A 460 -21.29 -4.15 -5.50
C LEU A 460 -20.61 -5.51 -5.71
N ASP A 461 -19.90 -5.99 -4.69
CA ASP A 461 -19.31 -7.34 -4.67
C ASP A 461 -20.05 -8.24 -3.69
N LEU A 462 -20.71 -9.27 -4.22
CA LEU A 462 -21.46 -10.29 -3.48
C LEU A 462 -20.93 -11.71 -3.78
N ARG A 463 -19.72 -11.83 -4.33
CA ARG A 463 -19.15 -13.12 -4.74
C ARG A 463 -18.99 -14.10 -3.59
N ASN A 464 -19.04 -15.39 -3.86
CA ASN A 464 -18.82 -16.47 -2.88
C ASN A 464 -19.70 -16.30 -1.62
N ASN A 465 -20.98 -16.01 -1.83
CA ASN A 465 -22.02 -16.18 -0.81
C ASN A 465 -22.78 -17.48 -1.12
N SER A 466 -23.92 -17.70 -0.45
CA SER A 466 -24.81 -18.84 -0.69
C SER A 466 -26.10 -18.41 -1.40
N ILE A 467 -26.08 -17.31 -2.18
CA ILE A 467 -27.28 -16.68 -2.69
C ILE A 467 -27.95 -17.61 -3.71
N GLY A 468 -29.10 -18.16 -3.35
CA GLY A 468 -29.91 -19.00 -4.22
C GLY A 468 -31.14 -18.29 -4.78
N THR A 469 -31.61 -17.24 -4.10
CA THR A 469 -32.83 -16.50 -4.46
C THR A 469 -32.58 -15.01 -4.53
N LEU A 470 -32.97 -14.39 -5.64
CA LEU A 470 -33.07 -12.94 -5.79
C LEU A 470 -34.55 -12.58 -5.80
N GLU A 471 -34.99 -11.70 -4.89
CA GLU A 471 -36.36 -11.19 -4.95
C GLU A 471 -36.53 -10.14 -6.06
N GLU A 472 -37.76 -9.99 -6.55
CA GLU A 472 -38.09 -8.98 -7.55
C GLU A 472 -37.81 -7.57 -7.00
N GLY A 473 -36.95 -6.82 -7.70
CA GLY A 473 -36.55 -5.48 -7.29
C GLY A 473 -35.55 -5.44 -6.13
N CYS A 474 -34.83 -6.53 -5.82
CA CYS A 474 -33.75 -6.53 -4.83
C CYS A 474 -32.66 -5.48 -5.14
N PHE A 475 -32.39 -5.18 -6.41
CA PHE A 475 -31.45 -4.15 -6.86
C PHE A 475 -32.07 -2.75 -7.03
N ASN A 476 -33.29 -2.53 -6.57
CA ASN A 476 -33.88 -1.18 -6.55
C ASN A 476 -33.03 -0.24 -5.69
N GLY A 477 -32.82 0.99 -6.18
CA GLY A 477 -31.91 1.96 -5.57
C GLY A 477 -30.55 2.03 -6.26
N LEU A 478 -30.11 0.98 -6.96
CA LEU A 478 -28.80 0.89 -7.62
C LEU A 478 -28.74 1.55 -9.01
N GLY A 479 -29.33 2.73 -9.18
CA GLY A 479 -29.42 3.41 -10.49
C GLY A 479 -28.06 3.83 -11.09
N ASN A 480 -27.04 3.99 -10.26
CA ASN A 480 -25.69 4.41 -10.66
C ASN A 480 -24.67 3.27 -10.74
N VAL A 481 -25.06 2.05 -10.37
CA VAL A 481 -24.13 0.92 -10.29
C VAL A 481 -23.53 0.61 -11.65
N ARG A 482 -22.22 0.38 -11.65
CA ARG A 482 -21.41 0.10 -12.85
C ARG A 482 -20.91 -1.34 -12.87
N GLY A 483 -20.69 -1.93 -11.70
CA GLY A 483 -20.25 -3.32 -11.57
C GLY A 483 -21.04 -4.06 -10.49
N ILE A 484 -21.58 -5.23 -10.85
CA ILE A 484 -22.16 -6.20 -9.91
C ILE A 484 -21.44 -7.54 -10.09
N ASN A 485 -20.86 -8.05 -9.00
CA ASN A 485 -20.25 -9.38 -8.96
C ASN A 485 -21.11 -10.33 -8.09
N LEU A 486 -21.66 -11.37 -8.70
CA LEU A 486 -22.43 -12.46 -8.05
C LEU A 486 -21.76 -13.83 -8.24
N ASP A 487 -20.46 -13.85 -8.50
CA ASP A 487 -19.70 -15.08 -8.77
C ASP A 487 -19.77 -16.07 -7.60
N GLY A 488 -19.69 -17.36 -7.85
CA GLY A 488 -19.56 -18.39 -6.82
C GLY A 488 -20.75 -18.48 -5.86
N ASN A 489 -21.96 -18.15 -6.32
CA ASN A 489 -23.20 -18.27 -5.54
C ASN A 489 -23.98 -19.54 -5.93
N HIS A 490 -25.24 -19.65 -5.50
CA HIS A 490 -26.10 -20.82 -5.74
C HIS A 490 -27.30 -20.49 -6.64
N LEU A 491 -27.18 -19.47 -7.48
CA LEU A 491 -28.26 -19.02 -8.35
C LEU A 491 -28.60 -20.09 -9.38
N ARG A 492 -29.88 -20.47 -9.46
CA ARG A 492 -30.42 -21.39 -10.48
C ARG A 492 -31.34 -20.71 -11.47
N VAL A 493 -32.13 -19.77 -10.99
CA VAL A 493 -33.12 -18.99 -11.75
C VAL A 493 -32.94 -17.52 -11.42
N LEU A 494 -33.09 -16.67 -12.42
CA LEU A 494 -33.08 -15.21 -12.26
C LEU A 494 -34.51 -14.67 -12.42
N PRO A 495 -34.97 -13.71 -11.61
CA PRO A 495 -36.20 -12.98 -11.87
C PRO A 495 -36.05 -12.15 -13.14
N LYS A 496 -37.03 -12.21 -14.06
CA LYS A 496 -36.99 -11.51 -15.36
C LYS A 496 -36.68 -10.01 -15.25
N ASP A 497 -37.12 -9.36 -14.17
CA ASP A 497 -37.00 -7.92 -13.95
C ASP A 497 -35.89 -7.55 -12.94
N ALA A 498 -35.00 -8.48 -12.59
CA ALA A 498 -33.99 -8.27 -11.55
C ALA A 498 -33.13 -7.00 -11.79
N PHE A 499 -32.79 -6.71 -13.05
CA PHE A 499 -31.87 -5.63 -13.43
C PHE A 499 -32.54 -4.39 -14.03
N VAL A 500 -33.86 -4.24 -13.88
CA VAL A 500 -34.61 -3.10 -14.47
C VAL A 500 -34.14 -1.73 -13.93
N ALA A 501 -33.66 -1.70 -12.68
CA ALA A 501 -33.17 -0.49 -12.02
C ALA A 501 -31.70 -0.14 -12.36
N THR A 502 -30.88 -1.10 -12.79
CA THR A 502 -29.41 -0.96 -12.92
C THR A 502 -28.98 -0.54 -14.33
N ARG A 503 -29.53 0.57 -14.84
CA ARG A 503 -29.37 0.98 -16.26
C ARG A 503 -27.97 1.43 -16.66
N ARG A 504 -27.09 1.69 -15.68
CA ARG A 504 -25.70 2.14 -15.88
C ARG A 504 -24.68 1.02 -15.74
N LEU A 505 -25.15 -0.22 -15.61
CA LEU A 505 -24.31 -1.39 -15.40
C LEU A 505 -23.43 -1.64 -16.62
N SER A 506 -22.11 -1.58 -16.42
CA SER A 506 -21.09 -1.84 -17.44
C SER A 506 -20.49 -3.24 -17.33
N GLU A 507 -20.48 -3.81 -16.12
CA GLU A 507 -19.93 -5.14 -15.84
C GLU A 507 -20.89 -5.93 -14.96
N LEU A 508 -21.23 -7.14 -15.41
CA LEU A 508 -22.06 -8.08 -14.68
C LEU A 508 -21.44 -9.47 -14.73
N SER A 509 -21.31 -10.10 -13.56
CA SER A 509 -20.68 -11.41 -13.45
C SER A 509 -21.52 -12.37 -12.61
N PHE A 510 -21.76 -13.57 -13.14
CA PHE A 510 -22.42 -14.71 -12.50
C PHE A 510 -21.57 -15.98 -12.57
N LYS A 511 -20.25 -15.83 -12.64
CA LYS A 511 -19.33 -16.96 -12.86
C LYS A 511 -19.50 -18.00 -11.76
N GLY A 512 -19.55 -19.29 -12.09
CA GLY A 512 -19.56 -20.35 -11.07
C GLY A 512 -20.85 -20.41 -10.26
N ASN A 513 -22.00 -20.20 -10.91
CA ASN A 513 -23.33 -20.42 -10.33
C ASN A 513 -23.93 -21.72 -10.89
N ALA A 514 -25.23 -21.94 -10.68
CA ALA A 514 -25.96 -23.10 -11.16
C ALA A 514 -27.08 -22.72 -12.14
N ILE A 515 -26.94 -21.60 -12.87
CA ILE A 515 -28.00 -21.04 -13.71
C ILE A 515 -28.29 -22.00 -14.86
N GLU A 516 -29.55 -22.42 -15.00
CA GLU A 516 -29.96 -23.34 -16.09
C GLU A 516 -30.57 -22.60 -17.28
N GLU A 517 -31.31 -21.53 -17.00
CA GLU A 517 -32.06 -20.75 -17.99
C GLU A 517 -31.98 -19.25 -17.67
N LEU A 518 -31.93 -18.44 -18.73
CA LEU A 518 -31.97 -16.99 -18.66
C LEU A 518 -33.34 -16.53 -19.17
N PRO A 519 -34.15 -15.81 -18.35
CA PRO A 519 -35.45 -15.33 -18.78
C PRO A 519 -35.35 -14.37 -19.98
N GLU A 520 -36.36 -14.37 -20.84
CA GLU A 520 -36.46 -13.39 -21.92
C GLU A 520 -36.49 -11.96 -21.34
N GLY A 521 -35.67 -11.08 -21.92
CA GLY A 521 -35.62 -9.66 -21.55
C GLY A 521 -34.83 -9.34 -20.28
N ILE A 522 -34.18 -10.32 -19.61
CA ILE A 522 -33.41 -10.10 -18.38
C ILE A 522 -32.34 -9.00 -18.49
N PHE A 523 -31.80 -8.79 -19.70
CA PHE A 523 -30.77 -7.78 -19.98
C PHE A 523 -31.29 -6.56 -20.76
N ASP A 524 -32.61 -6.45 -21.03
CA ASP A 524 -33.17 -5.43 -21.91
C ASP A 524 -32.87 -3.99 -21.50
N LYS A 525 -32.69 -3.75 -20.19
CA LYS A 525 -32.40 -2.42 -19.62
C LYS A 525 -30.91 -2.12 -19.49
N LEU A 526 -30.04 -3.06 -19.86
CA LEU A 526 -28.59 -2.96 -19.72
C LEU A 526 -27.94 -2.49 -21.03
N GLU A 527 -28.36 -1.32 -21.53
CA GLU A 527 -27.95 -0.80 -22.85
C GLU A 527 -26.44 -0.46 -22.93
N VAL A 528 -25.84 -0.11 -21.80
CA VAL A 528 -24.41 0.24 -21.68
C VAL A 528 -23.54 -0.92 -21.20
N LEU A 529 -24.08 -2.14 -21.10
CA LEU A 529 -23.32 -3.30 -20.64
C LEU A 529 -22.16 -3.58 -21.58
N GLU A 530 -20.96 -3.70 -21.01
CA GLU A 530 -19.71 -3.87 -21.76
C GLU A 530 -19.11 -5.25 -21.57
N ARG A 531 -19.24 -5.81 -20.35
CA ARG A 531 -18.71 -7.11 -19.97
C ARG A 531 -19.76 -7.96 -19.26
N LEU A 532 -19.94 -9.17 -19.75
CA LEU A 532 -20.86 -10.16 -19.17
C LEU A 532 -20.17 -11.50 -19.03
N PHE A 533 -20.11 -12.00 -17.80
CA PHE A 533 -19.53 -13.29 -17.47
C PHE A 533 -20.60 -14.24 -16.94
N LEU A 534 -20.85 -15.31 -17.69
CA LEU A 534 -21.83 -16.37 -17.41
C LEU A 534 -21.15 -17.74 -17.34
N ASN A 535 -19.83 -17.77 -17.27
CA ASN A 535 -19.06 -19.00 -17.35
C ASN A 535 -19.20 -19.88 -16.11
N ASN A 536 -18.99 -21.19 -16.29
CA ASN A 536 -19.17 -22.18 -15.23
C ASN A 536 -20.60 -22.13 -14.65
N ASN A 537 -21.59 -22.33 -15.52
CA ASN A 537 -23.01 -22.44 -15.17
C ASN A 537 -23.62 -23.68 -15.87
N ASN A 538 -24.94 -23.85 -15.80
CA ASN A 538 -25.66 -24.97 -16.40
C ASN A 538 -26.53 -24.54 -17.60
N ILE A 539 -26.18 -23.45 -18.27
CA ILE A 539 -27.03 -22.84 -19.30
C ILE A 539 -27.11 -23.75 -20.51
N LYS A 540 -28.33 -24.09 -20.94
CA LYS A 540 -28.58 -25.03 -22.06
C LYS A 540 -28.86 -24.31 -23.38
N ASN A 541 -29.59 -23.20 -23.32
CA ASN A 541 -30.12 -22.50 -24.49
C ASN A 541 -29.78 -21.01 -24.43
N ILE A 542 -29.41 -20.42 -25.57
CA ILE A 542 -29.24 -18.98 -25.76
C ILE A 542 -30.18 -18.56 -26.88
N ASN A 543 -31.20 -17.78 -26.55
CA ASN A 543 -32.19 -17.30 -27.51
C ASN A 543 -31.65 -16.09 -28.31
N ALA A 544 -32.05 -15.99 -29.58
CA ALA A 544 -31.78 -14.85 -30.47
C ALA A 544 -31.99 -13.45 -29.84
N ASP A 545 -33.05 -13.26 -29.04
CA ASP A 545 -33.42 -11.94 -28.52
C ASP A 545 -32.81 -11.59 -27.15
N LEU A 546 -32.05 -12.50 -26.53
CA LEU A 546 -31.56 -12.34 -25.16
C LEU A 546 -30.69 -11.09 -24.97
N PHE A 547 -29.91 -10.71 -25.99
CA PHE A 547 -28.98 -9.59 -25.97
C PHE A 547 -29.38 -8.45 -26.91
N ARG A 548 -30.64 -8.37 -27.33
CA ARG A 548 -31.13 -7.40 -28.35
C ARG A 548 -30.76 -5.94 -28.07
N ASN A 549 -30.65 -5.56 -26.80
CA ASN A 549 -30.32 -4.20 -26.36
C ASN A 549 -28.89 -4.02 -25.86
N CYS A 550 -28.08 -5.08 -25.71
CA CYS A 550 -26.71 -5.02 -25.15
C CYS A 550 -25.67 -4.60 -26.20
N LYS A 551 -25.94 -3.51 -26.91
CA LYS A 551 -25.17 -3.05 -28.08
C LYS A 551 -23.72 -2.61 -27.77
N HIS A 552 -23.41 -2.39 -26.49
CA HIS A 552 -22.09 -2.00 -26.02
C HIS A 552 -21.21 -3.19 -25.60
N LEU A 553 -21.77 -4.41 -25.61
CA LEU A 553 -21.09 -5.59 -25.12
C LEU A 553 -19.87 -5.89 -26.00
N TYR A 554 -18.68 -5.84 -25.41
CA TYR A 554 -17.44 -6.16 -26.10
C TYR A 554 -16.80 -7.46 -25.60
N ASN A 555 -17.18 -7.94 -24.41
CA ASN A 555 -16.71 -9.19 -23.85
C ASN A 555 -17.87 -10.02 -23.30
N LEU A 556 -18.05 -11.22 -23.86
CA LEU A 556 -19.06 -12.19 -23.45
C LEU A 556 -18.38 -13.53 -23.18
N ASP A 557 -18.46 -13.99 -21.94
CA ASP A 557 -17.95 -15.31 -21.54
C ASP A 557 -19.11 -16.26 -21.19
N LEU A 558 -19.29 -17.28 -22.03
CA LEU A 558 -20.27 -18.35 -21.89
C LEU A 558 -19.59 -19.71 -21.67
N SER A 559 -18.29 -19.72 -21.37
CA SER A 559 -17.51 -20.96 -21.24
C SER A 559 -18.03 -21.86 -20.12
N TYR A 560 -17.80 -23.16 -20.23
CA TYR A 560 -18.18 -24.19 -19.26
C TYR A 560 -19.67 -24.11 -18.90
N ASN A 561 -20.51 -24.22 -19.93
CA ASN A 561 -21.97 -24.34 -19.83
C ASN A 561 -22.45 -25.62 -20.55
N GLN A 562 -23.76 -25.77 -20.76
CA GLN A 562 -24.38 -26.93 -21.42
C GLN A 562 -24.97 -26.58 -22.80
N ILE A 563 -24.40 -25.56 -23.47
CA ILE A 563 -24.89 -25.02 -24.74
C ILE A 563 -24.57 -25.99 -25.88
N LYS A 564 -25.60 -26.52 -26.54
CA LYS A 564 -25.46 -27.48 -27.67
C LYS A 564 -25.44 -26.81 -29.04
N SER A 565 -26.17 -25.71 -29.17
CA SER A 565 -26.31 -24.92 -30.40
C SER A 565 -26.56 -23.46 -30.04
N LEU A 566 -26.21 -22.58 -30.97
CA LEU A 566 -26.48 -21.15 -30.88
C LEU A 566 -27.53 -20.78 -31.93
N ASP A 567 -28.52 -19.98 -31.55
CA ASP A 567 -29.54 -19.48 -32.48
C ASP A 567 -28.91 -18.60 -33.57
N SER A 568 -29.43 -18.65 -34.81
CA SER A 568 -28.78 -18.06 -35.99
C SER A 568 -28.55 -16.55 -35.94
N ASN A 569 -29.25 -15.84 -35.05
CA ASN A 569 -29.28 -14.38 -34.99
C ASN A 569 -28.86 -13.81 -33.62
N PHE A 570 -28.42 -14.64 -32.66
CA PHE A 570 -28.21 -14.17 -31.27
C PHE A 570 -27.08 -13.14 -31.11
N LEU A 571 -26.20 -13.03 -32.10
CA LEU A 571 -25.11 -12.05 -32.13
C LEU A 571 -25.43 -10.83 -32.99
N ASP A 572 -26.53 -10.81 -33.76
CA ASP A 572 -26.77 -9.79 -34.81
C ASP A 572 -26.76 -8.35 -34.25
N THR A 573 -27.13 -8.17 -32.98
CA THR A 573 -27.15 -6.87 -32.31
C THR A 573 -25.83 -6.50 -31.61
N LEU A 574 -24.87 -7.43 -31.53
CA LEU A 574 -23.62 -7.31 -30.75
C LEU A 574 -22.43 -6.84 -31.58
N TYR A 575 -22.61 -5.78 -32.37
CA TYR A 575 -21.63 -5.22 -33.29
C TYR A 575 -20.33 -4.68 -32.64
N LYS A 576 -20.24 -4.59 -31.31
CA LYS A 576 -19.01 -4.24 -30.58
C LYS A 576 -18.28 -5.44 -29.98
N LEU A 577 -18.81 -6.66 -30.15
CA LEU A 577 -18.28 -7.86 -29.51
C LEU A 577 -16.87 -8.17 -30.04
N LYS A 578 -15.87 -8.12 -29.15
CA LYS A 578 -14.47 -8.41 -29.46
C LYS A 578 -14.00 -9.75 -28.90
N VAL A 579 -14.56 -10.17 -27.77
CA VAL A 579 -14.19 -11.40 -27.07
C VAL A 579 -15.45 -12.23 -26.86
N LEU A 580 -15.43 -13.45 -27.38
CA LEU A 580 -16.48 -14.44 -27.20
C LEU A 580 -15.86 -15.77 -26.74
N GLU A 581 -16.11 -16.15 -25.50
CA GLU A 581 -15.60 -17.41 -24.95
C GLU A 581 -16.74 -18.44 -24.85
N LEU A 582 -16.59 -19.57 -25.55
CA LEU A 582 -17.56 -20.67 -25.62
C LEU A 582 -16.94 -22.02 -25.22
N GLU A 583 -15.70 -21.99 -24.71
CA GLU A 583 -14.93 -23.16 -24.30
C GLU A 583 -15.73 -24.08 -23.37
N GLY A 584 -15.56 -25.39 -23.47
CA GLY A 584 -16.17 -26.37 -22.54
C GLY A 584 -17.68 -26.57 -22.70
N ASN A 585 -18.28 -26.08 -23.78
CA ASN A 585 -19.68 -26.36 -24.13
C ASN A 585 -19.80 -27.56 -25.08
N PRO A 586 -20.87 -28.38 -24.99
CA PRO A 586 -21.15 -29.48 -25.94
C PRO A 586 -21.66 -28.97 -27.30
N LEU A 587 -21.05 -27.90 -27.82
CA LEU A 587 -21.46 -27.17 -29.00
C LEU A 587 -21.09 -27.95 -30.27
N VAL A 588 -22.07 -28.24 -31.13
CA VAL A 588 -21.86 -29.01 -32.37
C VAL A 588 -21.65 -28.10 -33.59
N THR A 589 -22.29 -26.93 -33.59
CA THR A 589 -22.09 -25.91 -34.62
C THR A 589 -22.12 -24.53 -34.00
N ILE A 590 -21.30 -23.62 -34.51
CA ILE A 590 -21.37 -22.20 -34.17
C ILE A 590 -22.28 -21.41 -35.14
N GLY A 591 -22.70 -22.03 -36.24
CA GLY A 591 -23.65 -21.52 -37.24
C GLY A 591 -23.28 -20.16 -37.87
N PRO A 592 -24.12 -19.62 -38.77
CA PRO A 592 -23.95 -18.27 -39.34
C PRO A 592 -23.82 -17.08 -38.35
N PRO A 593 -24.27 -17.11 -37.07
CA PRO A 593 -24.16 -15.95 -36.17
C PRO A 593 -22.76 -15.34 -36.09
N VAL A 594 -21.73 -16.19 -36.12
CA VAL A 594 -20.34 -15.75 -35.98
C VAL A 594 -19.83 -15.13 -37.28
N LEU A 595 -20.36 -15.54 -38.45
CA LEU A 595 -20.00 -14.96 -39.76
C LEU A 595 -20.34 -13.48 -39.88
N HIS A 596 -21.33 -13.01 -39.12
CA HIS A 596 -21.78 -11.62 -39.14
C HIS A 596 -21.02 -10.72 -38.15
N GLN A 597 -19.95 -11.21 -37.51
CA GLN A 597 -19.19 -10.48 -36.48
C GLN A 597 -17.73 -10.20 -36.91
N PRO A 598 -17.49 -9.38 -37.95
CA PRO A 598 -16.14 -9.13 -38.47
C PRO A 598 -15.19 -8.45 -37.46
N GLN A 599 -15.74 -7.80 -36.43
CA GLN A 599 -14.97 -7.11 -35.39
C GLN A 599 -14.41 -8.04 -34.29
N LEU A 600 -14.76 -9.33 -34.31
CA LEU A 600 -14.30 -10.28 -33.30
C LEU A 600 -12.76 -10.40 -33.32
N ARG A 601 -12.13 -10.42 -32.13
CA ARG A 601 -10.67 -10.49 -31.95
C ARG A 601 -10.22 -11.73 -31.21
N SER A 602 -11.02 -12.23 -30.27
CA SER A 602 -10.76 -13.46 -29.52
C SER A 602 -11.97 -14.36 -29.55
N ILE A 603 -11.75 -15.64 -29.87
CA ILE A 603 -12.78 -16.68 -29.74
C ILE A 603 -12.22 -17.93 -29.04
N GLY A 604 -12.88 -18.37 -27.98
CA GLY A 604 -12.55 -19.61 -27.28
C GLY A 604 -13.50 -20.73 -27.65
N LEU A 605 -12.98 -21.80 -28.26
CA LEU A 605 -13.76 -22.97 -28.70
C LEU A 605 -13.16 -24.29 -28.18
N ALA A 606 -12.22 -24.23 -27.24
CA ALA A 606 -11.61 -25.43 -26.67
C ALA A 606 -12.68 -26.33 -26.03
N TYR A 607 -12.48 -27.64 -26.07
CA TYR A 607 -13.36 -28.66 -25.49
C TYR A 607 -14.82 -28.59 -26.01
N THR A 608 -15.02 -28.13 -27.24
CA THR A 608 -16.30 -28.18 -27.96
C THR A 608 -16.40 -29.40 -28.88
N GLN A 609 -17.60 -29.65 -29.45
CA GLN A 609 -17.88 -30.75 -30.38
C GLN A 609 -18.04 -30.29 -31.83
N ILE A 610 -17.47 -29.12 -32.19
CA ILE A 610 -17.63 -28.50 -33.50
C ILE A 610 -16.89 -29.30 -34.58
N ASP A 611 -17.60 -29.63 -35.66
CA ASP A 611 -17.06 -30.37 -36.82
C ASP A 611 -17.04 -29.56 -38.13
N ASP A 612 -17.78 -28.45 -38.23
CA ASP A 612 -17.79 -27.53 -39.38
C ASP A 612 -16.97 -26.25 -39.13
N TRP A 613 -15.77 -26.20 -39.72
CA TRP A 613 -14.76 -25.16 -39.49
C TRP A 613 -14.65 -24.12 -40.61
N LYS A 614 -15.40 -24.28 -41.72
CA LYS A 614 -15.38 -23.34 -42.87
C LYS A 614 -15.76 -21.91 -42.49
N ILE A 615 -16.40 -21.78 -41.34
CA ILE A 615 -16.92 -20.54 -40.81
C ILE A 615 -15.84 -19.64 -40.20
N LEU A 616 -14.71 -20.21 -39.78
CA LEU A 616 -13.56 -19.45 -39.30
C LEU A 616 -12.80 -18.75 -40.43
N ASP A 617 -12.90 -19.26 -41.66
CA ASP A 617 -12.27 -18.64 -42.83
C ASP A 617 -12.83 -17.23 -43.11
N ALA A 618 -14.02 -16.91 -42.59
CA ALA A 618 -14.61 -15.58 -42.69
C ALA A 618 -14.13 -14.58 -41.63
N LEU A 619 -13.42 -15.03 -40.58
CA LEU A 619 -12.97 -14.20 -39.45
C LEU A 619 -11.50 -13.78 -39.60
N LEU A 620 -11.22 -12.99 -40.64
CA LEU A 620 -9.85 -12.64 -41.06
C LEU A 620 -9.05 -11.80 -40.04
N ASP A 621 -9.72 -11.16 -39.07
CA ASP A 621 -9.11 -10.25 -38.09
C ASP A 621 -8.92 -10.85 -36.69
N LEU A 622 -9.10 -12.17 -36.51
CA LEU A 622 -8.86 -12.81 -35.21
C LEU A 622 -7.40 -12.65 -34.78
N GLU A 623 -7.20 -12.29 -33.50
CA GLU A 623 -5.90 -12.20 -32.84
C GLU A 623 -5.61 -13.42 -31.97
N LYS A 624 -6.66 -14.05 -31.42
CA LYS A 624 -6.57 -15.21 -30.52
C LYS A 624 -7.67 -16.23 -30.81
N ILE A 625 -7.29 -17.50 -30.87
CA ILE A 625 -8.22 -18.63 -30.95
C ILE A 625 -7.75 -19.78 -30.04
N SER A 626 -8.66 -20.35 -29.25
CA SER A 626 -8.39 -21.51 -28.39
C SER A 626 -9.16 -22.73 -28.89
N LEU A 627 -8.46 -23.82 -29.25
CA LEU A 627 -9.05 -25.02 -29.88
C LEU A 627 -8.65 -26.34 -29.19
N ALA A 628 -8.10 -26.31 -27.98
CA ALA A 628 -7.62 -27.52 -27.31
C ALA A 628 -8.77 -28.53 -27.08
N GLY A 629 -8.55 -29.83 -27.28
CA GLY A 629 -9.52 -30.88 -26.95
C GLY A 629 -10.80 -30.94 -27.79
N THR A 630 -10.89 -30.23 -28.92
CA THR A 630 -11.99 -30.35 -29.89
C THR A 630 -11.81 -31.58 -30.80
N LYS A 631 -12.90 -32.25 -31.21
CA LYS A 631 -12.81 -33.41 -32.11
C LYS A 631 -12.36 -32.99 -33.52
N PHE A 632 -11.22 -33.53 -33.99
CA PHE A 632 -10.72 -33.32 -35.35
C PHE A 632 -10.98 -34.56 -36.21
N ASP A 633 -12.10 -34.62 -36.94
CA ASP A 633 -12.36 -35.75 -37.84
C ASP A 633 -11.70 -35.59 -39.22
N LYS A 634 -11.33 -34.36 -39.62
CA LYS A 634 -10.49 -34.08 -40.79
C LYS A 634 -9.63 -32.85 -40.53
N ILE A 635 -8.30 -33.00 -40.62
CA ILE A 635 -7.40 -31.85 -40.75
C ILE A 635 -7.64 -31.25 -42.14
N HIS A 636 -8.62 -30.37 -42.29
CA HIS A 636 -8.49 -29.32 -43.30
C HIS A 636 -7.38 -28.41 -42.80
N MET A 637 -6.36 -28.16 -43.63
CA MET A 637 -5.42 -27.06 -43.38
C MET A 637 -6.26 -25.81 -43.12
N ILE A 638 -6.40 -25.41 -41.86
CA ILE A 638 -6.98 -24.11 -41.51
C ILE A 638 -5.99 -23.09 -42.04
N THR A 639 -6.25 -22.60 -43.24
CA THR A 639 -5.44 -21.55 -43.87
C THR A 639 -5.93 -20.26 -43.25
N VAL A 640 -5.52 -19.97 -42.02
CA VAL A 640 -5.81 -18.68 -41.37
C VAL A 640 -5.06 -17.61 -42.17
N GLY A 641 -5.78 -16.98 -43.10
CA GLY A 641 -5.22 -16.04 -44.05
C GLY A 641 -4.74 -14.78 -43.36
N ARG A 642 -3.42 -14.62 -43.23
CA ARG A 642 -2.80 -13.32 -43.50
C ARG A 642 -2.18 -13.39 -44.89
N ARG A 643 -2.80 -12.67 -45.84
CA ARG A 643 -2.05 -12.16 -46.99
C ARG A 643 -0.83 -11.44 -46.44
N MET A 644 0.35 -11.99 -46.71
CA MET A 644 1.63 -11.32 -46.52
C MET A 644 1.59 -10.01 -47.28
N TYR A 645 1.64 -8.86 -46.59
CA TYR A 645 2.33 -7.64 -47.01
C TYR A 645 2.33 -6.62 -45.85
N SER A 646 3.12 -6.88 -44.80
CA SER A 646 3.89 -5.85 -44.09
C SER A 646 4.77 -6.51 -43.01
N LYS A 647 5.95 -5.92 -42.81
CA LYS A 647 6.99 -6.36 -41.88
C LYS A 647 6.53 -6.21 -40.43
N GLU A 648 5.90 -7.23 -39.85
CA GLU A 648 5.90 -7.45 -38.40
C GLU A 648 5.33 -8.84 -38.08
N ARG A 649 6.22 -9.76 -37.64
CA ARG A 649 5.85 -11.13 -37.22
C ARG A 649 5.19 -11.07 -35.85
N LYS A 650 3.86 -11.21 -35.77
CA LYS A 650 3.17 -11.64 -34.54
C LYS A 650 2.92 -13.14 -34.62
N TYR A 651 3.59 -13.91 -33.76
CA TYR A 651 3.44 -15.36 -33.68
C TYR A 651 2.12 -15.70 -32.97
N TRP A 652 1.33 -16.60 -33.56
CA TRP A 652 0.22 -17.25 -32.89
C TRP A 652 0.78 -18.21 -31.84
N LYS A 653 0.31 -18.12 -30.59
CA LYS A 653 0.60 -19.12 -29.56
C LYS A 653 -0.44 -20.24 -29.67
N LEU A 654 -0.30 -21.08 -30.70
CA LEU A 654 -1.05 -22.33 -30.82
C LEU A 654 -0.57 -23.24 -29.67
N THR A 655 -1.31 -23.23 -28.58
CA THR A 655 -1.03 -24.13 -27.45
C THR A 655 -1.83 -25.39 -27.71
N ALA A 656 -1.29 -26.27 -28.54
CA ALA A 656 -1.78 -27.64 -28.70
C ALA A 656 -1.09 -28.51 -27.66
N TYR A 657 -1.87 -29.16 -26.80
CA TYR A 657 -1.42 -30.27 -25.95
C TYR A 657 -2.09 -31.55 -26.43
#